data_AF-A0A9N8VIL6-F1
#
_entry.id   AF-A0A9N8VIL6-F1
#
_cell.length_a   1.000
_cell.length_b   1.000
_cell.length_c   1.000
_cell.angle_alpha   90.00
_cell.angle_beta   90.00
_cell.angle_gamma   90.00
#
_symmetry.space_group_name_H-M   'P 1'
#
loop_
_entity.id
_entity.type
_entity.pdbx_description
1 polymer ?
#
loop_
_entity_poly.entity_id
_entity_poly.type
_entity_poly.pdbx_seq_one_letter_code
_entity_poly.pdbx_strand_id
1 'polypeptide(L)'
;MLRRLWQKPLWRSDKCYRRFIWTLRRQTPYYPYGTLIRSLIFGKQPSRRHTRYMPHFSSEDLSILSNYCNDIKELAFEFTRKDVFLQRDSIKTFLKKCTNLTRLEFTIGESLVDSSWMQGMLQPVREGKLSNLRYLAFYSILFNEPMYSSIITDLAQGCPKIISFETQWKIQADTLKMIMNSFPNLQSISCGILERGGLEILVNKGGRLRKLELGHVHDEITQDMAGRFPILKELTIHKAPKEFAMFAENWTIQQTMMTFIDLDCRNFKLDELCTIMRNCTKLESITLRGCNGLKAGMLASVAMECSDRLKYLTIFNYFYLSDNELVELSDRCRNLKRFAVWGTAKFTQEGYRYLVKNSVNLVTFCGNFKELTTRHILSSIIERGQSNIQVFKTGSRFRLYGRGKLHEVVYVPEPSMVNDDHKLTASILVDFARAAPCLRKLRLDYFLKDLDGKDVVSAIHQLKNLEKLAFSPSFSISQENLSDLDSHPRLKKNLPTRYLVSAPGKVILFGEHAVVYGTPAIAGSVNLRTYLFTEKREDGILEAYVPDIGLDQPVKWNTELFPYSKVVNDKKEEFNEELAESLRSLAEIESDKPAIVRQQQSAACLALLYLFTLLSNRFPETKRGLTIHVRSALPVGAGLGSSASYSVCLTTGLLLNFEYISLTSGSQGAELINKYSFLAEKIIHGNPSGIDNAVATFGGAVLYKKGSMEPLKGLRPFRFLLTNTKVARDTKTQVANVRIKFDKYPGIIKSILDAIQNISDHFKTVLINEDNNITQDTMLEDLIDLNHYLVNSLGVGHSTLDRVREITAQFGLHSKLTGAGGGGCALTFIRDGVPRATIEAVKKSLSLQGFECFETLVGGHGAGALNTNDTMTAQEFMEVGLEWYDGIDSWRYFA
;
A
#
# COMPACT_ATOMS: atom_id res chain seq x y z
N MET A 1 21.76 -14.27 -0.68
CA MET A 1 20.40 -13.86 -0.23
C MET A 1 19.63 -13.12 -1.33
N LEU A 2 20.21 -12.06 -1.92
CA LEU A 2 19.65 -11.28 -3.04
C LEU A 2 19.17 -12.12 -4.24
N ARG A 3 19.95 -13.11 -4.70
CA ARG A 3 19.52 -14.01 -5.80
C ARG A 3 18.20 -14.75 -5.53
N ARG A 4 17.88 -15.10 -4.28
CA ARG A 4 16.61 -15.76 -3.93
C ARG A 4 15.44 -14.77 -3.89
N LEU A 5 15.69 -13.52 -3.47
CA LEU A 5 14.66 -12.48 -3.42
C LEU A 5 14.15 -12.11 -4.81
N TRP A 6 15.06 -12.04 -5.79
CA TRP A 6 14.71 -11.68 -7.16
C TRP A 6 14.06 -12.81 -7.97
N GLN A 7 14.05 -14.06 -7.49
CA GLN A 7 13.40 -15.16 -8.24
C GLN A 7 11.88 -14.97 -8.38
N LYS A 8 11.23 -14.41 -7.36
CA LYS A 8 9.79 -14.09 -7.35
C LYS A 8 9.59 -12.71 -6.70
N PRO A 9 9.91 -11.61 -7.39
CA PRO A 9 9.82 -10.27 -6.83
C PRO A 9 8.37 -9.98 -6.42
N LEU A 10 8.21 -9.44 -5.22
CA LEU A 10 6.90 -9.03 -4.68
C LEU A 10 6.85 -7.51 -4.65
N TRP A 11 6.19 -6.90 -5.65
CA TRP A 11 5.94 -5.46 -5.61
C TRP A 11 4.75 -5.19 -4.70
N ARG A 12 5.01 -4.51 -3.59
CA ARG A 12 3.99 -4.18 -2.58
C ARG A 12 3.22 -2.89 -2.91
N SER A 13 3.61 -2.17 -3.96
CA SER A 13 2.97 -0.93 -4.44
C SER A 13 3.31 -0.66 -5.93
N ASP A 14 2.52 0.17 -6.61
CA ASP A 14 2.80 0.64 -7.99
C ASP A 14 4.18 1.32 -8.07
N LYS A 15 4.51 2.12 -7.07
CA LYS A 15 5.82 2.78 -6.97
C LYS A 15 7.01 1.82 -6.85
N CYS A 16 6.90 0.71 -6.09
CA CYS A 16 7.93 -0.33 -6.05
C CYS A 16 8.18 -0.95 -7.43
N TYR A 17 7.10 -1.12 -8.20
CA TYR A 17 7.15 -1.63 -9.56
C TYR A 17 7.74 -0.60 -10.53
N ARG A 18 7.31 0.67 -10.49
CA ARG A 18 7.87 1.74 -11.33
C ARG A 18 9.36 1.96 -11.10
N ARG A 19 9.83 1.87 -9.85
CA ARG A 19 11.27 1.90 -9.54
C ARG A 19 12.02 0.74 -10.17
N PHE A 20 11.47 -0.47 -10.10
CA PHE A 20 12.04 -1.62 -10.78
C PHE A 20 12.10 -1.41 -12.31
N ILE A 21 11.01 -0.98 -12.94
CA ILE A 21 11.01 -0.64 -14.38
C ILE A 21 12.05 0.43 -14.70
N TRP A 22 12.16 1.47 -13.88
CA TRP A 22 13.17 2.50 -14.04
C TRP A 22 14.59 1.95 -13.98
N THR A 23 14.90 1.01 -13.06
CA THR A 23 16.21 0.35 -13.04
C THR A 23 16.54 -0.44 -14.31
N LEU A 24 15.52 -0.95 -15.01
CA LEU A 24 15.67 -1.61 -16.30
C LEU A 24 15.83 -0.63 -17.47
N ARG A 25 15.41 0.63 -17.31
CA ARG A 25 15.58 1.69 -18.33
C ARG A 25 17.00 2.27 -18.38
N ARG A 26 17.86 1.98 -17.40
CA ARG A 26 19.26 2.44 -17.38
C ARG A 26 20.09 1.74 -18.46
N GLN A 27 21.09 2.44 -19.00
CA GLN A 27 22.05 1.85 -19.96
C GLN A 27 22.72 0.57 -19.41
N THR A 28 22.99 0.53 -18.11
CA THR A 28 23.46 -0.66 -17.39
C THR A 28 22.56 -0.93 -16.18
N PRO A 29 21.72 -1.97 -16.21
CA PRO A 29 20.90 -2.35 -15.06
C PRO A 29 21.77 -2.71 -13.85
N TYR A 30 21.33 -2.33 -12.65
CA TYR A 30 22.07 -2.60 -11.39
C TYR A 30 22.35 -4.08 -11.13
N TYR A 31 21.50 -4.96 -11.66
CA TYR A 31 21.61 -6.41 -11.51
C TYR A 31 21.29 -7.10 -12.84
N PRO A 32 21.76 -8.33 -13.06
CA PRO A 32 21.43 -9.11 -14.25
C PRO A 32 20.01 -9.71 -14.15
N TYR A 33 19.00 -8.84 -14.08
CA TYR A 33 17.61 -9.18 -13.79
C TYR A 33 17.06 -10.30 -14.68
N GLY A 34 17.48 -10.36 -15.95
CA GLY A 34 17.08 -11.41 -16.90
C GLY A 34 17.44 -12.82 -16.47
N THR A 35 18.50 -13.00 -15.69
CA THR A 35 18.90 -14.31 -15.14
C THR A 35 18.39 -14.55 -13.73
N LEU A 36 17.99 -13.49 -13.02
CA LEU A 36 17.58 -13.54 -11.62
C LEU A 36 16.08 -13.78 -11.46
N ILE A 37 15.27 -13.14 -12.30
CA ILE A 37 13.81 -13.20 -12.22
C ILE A 37 13.31 -14.47 -12.90
N ARG A 38 12.56 -15.29 -12.15
CA ARG A 38 11.98 -16.54 -12.67
C ARG A 38 10.47 -16.52 -12.72
N SER A 39 9.82 -15.64 -11.97
CA SER A 39 8.36 -15.56 -11.85
C SER A 39 7.92 -14.10 -11.88
N LEU A 40 6.96 -13.77 -12.74
CA LEU A 40 6.33 -12.46 -12.80
C LEU A 40 4.80 -12.62 -12.64
N ILE A 41 4.22 -11.90 -11.69
CA ILE A 41 2.79 -11.92 -11.41
C ILE A 41 2.22 -10.51 -11.55
N PHE A 42 1.44 -10.31 -12.60
CA PHE A 42 0.74 -9.09 -12.94
C PHE A 42 -0.67 -9.16 -12.32
N GLY A 43 -0.80 -8.96 -11.01
CA GLY A 43 -2.05 -9.21 -10.31
C GLY A 43 -2.15 -8.65 -8.89
N LYS A 44 -3.32 -8.80 -8.25
CA LYS A 44 -3.51 -8.39 -6.86
C LYS A 44 -2.76 -9.36 -5.94
N GLN A 45 -2.02 -8.82 -4.98
CA GLN A 45 -1.44 -9.67 -3.94
C GLN A 45 -2.54 -10.33 -3.10
N PRO A 46 -2.43 -11.65 -2.79
CA PRO A 46 -3.31 -12.30 -1.83
C PRO A 46 -2.88 -11.96 -0.40
N SER A 47 -3.18 -10.74 0.09
CA SER A 47 -3.08 -10.44 1.52
C SER A 47 -4.16 -9.47 2.03
N ARG A 48 -4.53 -9.64 3.31
CA ARG A 48 -5.76 -9.17 3.95
C ARG A 48 -5.78 -7.65 4.16
N ARG A 49 -6.95 -7.06 3.90
CA ARG A 49 -7.51 -5.83 4.51
C ARG A 49 -6.49 -4.70 4.66
N HIS A 50 -6.31 -3.92 3.60
CA HIS A 50 -6.14 -2.46 3.56
C HIS A 50 -5.63 -2.13 2.14
N THR A 51 -6.38 -1.30 1.42
CA THR A 51 -6.10 -0.73 0.09
C THR A 51 -5.61 -1.71 -1.00
N ARG A 52 -6.53 -1.99 -1.94
CA ARG A 52 -6.27 -2.66 -3.22
C ARG A 52 -5.27 -1.81 -4.02
N TYR A 53 -4.01 -2.18 -4.08
CA TYR A 53 -3.06 -1.60 -5.02
C TYR A 53 -2.69 -2.66 -6.06
N MET A 54 -3.06 -2.40 -7.31
CA MET A 54 -2.45 -3.03 -8.48
C MET A 54 -1.41 -2.04 -9.01
N PRO A 55 -0.19 -2.49 -9.32
CA PRO A 55 0.67 -1.70 -10.19
C PRO A 55 -0.03 -1.51 -11.54
N HIS A 56 -0.09 -0.28 -12.05
CA HIS A 56 -0.56 -0.02 -13.40
C HIS A 56 0.57 -0.37 -14.37
N PHE A 57 0.47 -1.51 -15.03
CA PHE A 57 1.44 -1.94 -16.04
C PHE A 57 1.09 -1.31 -17.39
N SER A 58 1.99 -0.54 -17.98
CA SER A 58 1.80 0.02 -19.32
C SER A 58 2.29 -0.94 -20.43
N SER A 59 1.83 -0.73 -21.67
CA SER A 59 2.39 -1.39 -22.86
C SER A 59 3.90 -1.19 -22.99
N GLU A 60 4.40 -0.01 -22.62
CA GLU A 60 5.83 0.32 -22.66
C GLU A 60 6.62 -0.52 -21.65
N ASP A 61 6.08 -0.70 -20.44
CA ASP A 61 6.75 -1.48 -19.41
C ASP A 61 6.86 -2.96 -19.79
N LEU A 62 5.83 -3.53 -20.41
CA LEU A 62 5.89 -4.89 -20.94
C LEU A 62 6.98 -5.02 -22.02
N SER A 63 7.17 -4.00 -22.86
CA SER A 63 8.26 -3.98 -23.84
C SER A 63 9.62 -4.01 -23.16
N ILE A 64 9.82 -3.19 -22.11
CA ILE A 64 11.06 -3.16 -21.32
C ILE A 64 11.31 -4.51 -20.66
N LEU A 65 10.30 -5.08 -19.99
CA LEU A 65 10.39 -6.41 -19.38
C LEU A 65 10.70 -7.49 -20.41
N SER A 66 10.15 -7.39 -21.62
CA SER A 66 10.44 -8.33 -22.70
C SER A 66 11.91 -8.32 -23.15
N ASN A 67 12.59 -7.19 -23.01
CA ASN A 67 14.00 -7.05 -23.40
C ASN A 67 14.94 -7.54 -22.30
N TYR A 68 14.61 -7.26 -21.03
CA TYR A 68 15.52 -7.49 -19.91
C TYR A 68 15.14 -8.67 -19.01
N CYS A 69 13.94 -9.23 -19.13
CA CYS A 69 13.39 -10.31 -18.30
C CYS A 69 12.71 -11.38 -19.16
N ASN A 70 13.42 -11.91 -20.16
CA ASN A 70 12.92 -12.88 -21.12
C ASN A 70 13.12 -14.36 -20.73
N ASP A 71 14.01 -14.68 -19.77
CA ASP A 71 14.25 -16.06 -19.30
C ASP A 71 13.34 -16.47 -18.11
N ILE A 72 12.12 -15.93 -18.07
CA ILE A 72 11.15 -16.24 -17.01
C ILE A 72 10.56 -17.64 -17.20
N LYS A 73 10.27 -18.31 -16.09
CA LYS A 73 9.66 -19.65 -16.05
C LYS A 73 8.18 -19.65 -15.70
N GLU A 74 7.74 -18.64 -14.96
CA GLU A 74 6.36 -18.50 -14.50
C GLU A 74 5.86 -17.08 -14.82
N LEU A 75 4.64 -17.00 -15.37
CA LEU A 75 4.00 -15.74 -15.72
C LEU A 75 2.51 -15.84 -15.36
N ALA A 76 2.00 -14.85 -14.64
CA ALA A 76 0.58 -14.78 -14.29
C ALA A 76 0.03 -13.39 -14.57
N PHE A 77 -1.14 -13.31 -15.19
CA PHE A 77 -1.91 -12.08 -15.38
C PHE A 77 -3.22 -12.17 -14.61
N GLU A 78 -3.58 -11.16 -13.85
CA GLU A 78 -4.86 -11.03 -13.17
C GLU A 78 -5.46 -9.67 -13.54
N PHE A 79 -6.50 -9.69 -14.35
CA PHE A 79 -7.22 -8.54 -14.87
C PHE A 79 -8.52 -8.32 -14.07
N THR A 80 -8.74 -7.09 -13.63
CA THR A 80 -9.95 -6.62 -12.97
C THR A 80 -10.62 -5.53 -13.81
N ARG A 81 -11.90 -5.19 -13.53
CA ARG A 81 -12.74 -4.27 -14.34
C ARG A 81 -12.10 -2.91 -14.73
N LYS A 82 -10.96 -2.50 -14.14
CA LYS A 82 -10.26 -1.24 -14.41
C LYS A 82 -8.95 -1.40 -15.22
N ASP A 83 -8.51 -2.61 -15.54
CA ASP A 83 -7.15 -2.88 -16.07
C ASP A 83 -7.06 -2.92 -17.62
N VAL A 84 -8.02 -2.30 -18.31
CA VAL A 84 -8.19 -2.31 -19.78
C VAL A 84 -7.06 -1.58 -20.54
N PHE A 85 -6.04 -1.07 -19.85
CA PHE A 85 -4.93 -0.33 -20.46
C PHE A 85 -3.77 -1.22 -20.98
N LEU A 86 -3.73 -2.51 -20.66
CA LEU A 86 -2.76 -3.44 -21.25
C LEU A 86 -3.23 -3.89 -22.64
N GLN A 87 -2.63 -3.35 -23.69
CA GLN A 87 -3.00 -3.68 -25.07
C GLN A 87 -2.62 -5.13 -25.41
N ARG A 88 -3.53 -5.84 -26.10
CA ARG A 88 -3.36 -7.21 -26.64
C ARG A 88 -1.99 -7.43 -27.27
N ASP A 89 -1.55 -6.49 -28.10
CA ASP A 89 -0.32 -6.61 -28.87
C ASP A 89 0.94 -6.54 -28.00
N SER A 90 0.89 -5.83 -26.88
CA SER A 90 1.99 -5.75 -25.91
C SER A 90 2.21 -7.08 -25.19
N ILE A 91 1.12 -7.73 -24.77
CA ILE A 91 1.18 -9.06 -24.14
C ILE A 91 1.65 -10.10 -25.17
N LYS A 92 1.10 -10.06 -26.38
CA LYS A 92 1.53 -10.92 -27.50
C LYS A 92 3.03 -10.77 -27.74
N THR A 93 3.54 -9.54 -27.82
CA THR A 93 4.97 -9.26 -28.05
C THR A 93 5.83 -9.77 -26.91
N PHE A 94 5.37 -9.61 -25.67
CA PHE A 94 6.08 -10.12 -24.51
C PHE A 94 6.17 -11.64 -24.51
N LEU A 95 5.05 -12.33 -24.75
CA LEU A 95 4.99 -13.79 -24.85
C LEU A 95 5.91 -14.34 -25.96
N LYS A 96 6.07 -13.63 -27.10
CA LYS A 96 7.00 -14.05 -28.17
C LYS A 96 8.45 -14.16 -27.71
N LYS A 97 8.87 -13.38 -26.72
CA LYS A 97 10.26 -13.36 -26.21
C LYS A 97 10.50 -14.32 -25.05
N CYS A 98 9.45 -14.76 -24.36
CA CYS A 98 9.54 -15.62 -23.18
C CYS A 98 9.55 -17.13 -23.52
N THR A 99 10.53 -17.59 -24.29
CA THR A 99 10.55 -18.97 -24.85
C THR A 99 10.78 -20.09 -23.82
N ASN A 100 11.28 -19.75 -22.63
CA ASN A 100 11.54 -20.70 -21.54
C ASN A 100 10.39 -20.80 -20.52
N LEU A 101 9.24 -20.21 -20.85
CA LEU A 101 8.07 -20.20 -19.98
C LEU A 101 7.53 -21.63 -19.78
N THR A 102 7.34 -22.01 -18.52
CA THR A 102 6.83 -23.33 -18.11
C THR A 102 5.46 -23.27 -17.45
N ARG A 103 5.07 -22.11 -16.91
CA ARG A 103 3.81 -21.86 -16.22
C ARG A 103 3.21 -20.54 -16.70
N LEU A 104 1.96 -20.58 -17.14
CA LEU A 104 1.20 -19.40 -17.57
C LEU A 104 -0.18 -19.39 -16.90
N GLU A 105 -0.55 -18.27 -16.29
CA GLU A 105 -1.82 -18.13 -15.56
C GLU A 105 -2.54 -16.86 -16.00
N PHE A 106 -3.86 -16.94 -16.14
CA PHE A 106 -4.73 -15.81 -16.45
C PHE A 106 -5.91 -15.79 -15.50
N THR A 107 -6.15 -14.68 -14.84
CA THR A 107 -7.36 -14.41 -14.05
C THR A 107 -8.08 -13.23 -14.70
N ILE A 108 -9.32 -13.38 -15.17
CA ILE A 108 -10.01 -12.33 -15.96
C ILE A 108 -11.36 -11.99 -15.31
N GLY A 109 -11.60 -10.71 -15.01
CA GLY A 109 -12.87 -10.21 -14.48
C GLY A 109 -14.03 -10.20 -15.49
N GLU A 110 -15.26 -10.21 -14.95
CA GLU A 110 -16.57 -10.48 -15.58
C GLU A 110 -16.97 -9.71 -16.88
N SER A 111 -16.21 -8.72 -17.38
CA SER A 111 -16.74 -7.81 -18.43
C SER A 111 -15.74 -7.30 -19.47
N LEU A 112 -14.56 -7.93 -19.64
CA LEU A 112 -13.43 -7.24 -20.29
C LEU A 112 -12.88 -7.85 -21.58
N VAL A 113 -13.26 -9.06 -21.98
CA VAL A 113 -12.50 -9.77 -23.03
C VAL A 113 -13.43 -10.55 -23.96
N ASP A 114 -13.38 -10.25 -25.25
CA ASP A 114 -14.01 -11.04 -26.31
C ASP A 114 -13.09 -12.15 -26.83
N SER A 115 -13.65 -13.07 -27.63
CA SER A 115 -12.93 -14.23 -28.18
C SER A 115 -11.75 -13.84 -29.07
N SER A 116 -11.88 -12.75 -29.82
CA SER A 116 -10.88 -12.26 -30.77
C SER A 116 -9.64 -11.74 -30.04
N TRP A 117 -9.84 -11.13 -28.86
CA TRP A 117 -8.76 -10.61 -28.04
C TRP A 117 -7.88 -11.74 -27.50
N MET A 118 -8.48 -12.79 -26.94
CA MET A 118 -7.76 -13.96 -26.39
C MET A 118 -7.00 -14.74 -27.48
N GLN A 119 -7.67 -15.03 -28.60
CA GLN A 119 -7.02 -15.71 -29.74
C GLN A 119 -5.82 -14.90 -30.25
N GLY A 120 -6.00 -13.58 -30.33
CA GLY A 120 -4.96 -12.66 -30.74
C GLY A 120 -3.76 -12.61 -29.80
N MET A 121 -4.01 -12.59 -28.50
CA MET A 121 -2.98 -12.61 -27.46
C MET A 121 -2.19 -13.93 -27.49
N LEU A 122 -2.86 -15.06 -27.68
CA LEU A 122 -2.26 -16.41 -27.70
C LEU A 122 -1.67 -16.81 -29.05
N GLN A 123 -1.66 -15.93 -30.05
CA GLN A 123 -0.98 -16.17 -31.33
C GLN A 123 0.46 -16.72 -31.19
N PRO A 124 1.32 -16.26 -30.25
CA PRO A 124 2.66 -16.83 -30.07
C PRO A 124 2.66 -18.32 -29.74
N VAL A 125 1.58 -18.84 -29.15
CA VAL A 125 1.38 -20.27 -28.94
C VAL A 125 1.21 -20.98 -30.28
N ARG A 126 0.31 -20.51 -31.16
CA ARG A 126 0.12 -21.09 -32.51
C ARG A 126 1.43 -21.10 -33.31
N GLU A 127 2.26 -20.07 -33.12
CA GLU A 127 3.60 -19.96 -33.72
C GLU A 127 4.67 -20.88 -33.08
N GLY A 128 4.30 -21.72 -32.10
CA GLY A 128 5.18 -22.66 -31.42
C GLY A 128 6.20 -22.03 -30.48
N LYS A 129 6.07 -20.74 -30.14
CA LYS A 129 7.07 -20.00 -29.33
C LYS A 129 7.05 -20.34 -27.85
N LEU A 130 5.96 -20.93 -27.36
CA LEU A 130 5.77 -21.34 -25.96
C LEU A 130 5.80 -22.87 -25.78
N SER A 131 6.53 -23.60 -26.64
CA SER A 131 6.54 -25.08 -26.67
C SER A 131 6.97 -25.78 -25.37
N ASN A 132 7.61 -25.04 -24.45
CA ASN A 132 8.05 -25.54 -23.14
C ASN A 132 6.99 -25.43 -22.03
N LEU A 133 5.81 -24.88 -22.34
CA LEU A 133 4.74 -24.70 -21.39
C LEU A 133 4.26 -26.06 -20.85
N ARG A 134 4.21 -26.17 -19.52
CA ARG A 134 3.80 -27.39 -18.79
C ARG A 134 2.54 -27.18 -17.96
N TYR A 135 2.35 -25.97 -17.45
CA TYR A 135 1.23 -25.60 -16.61
C TYR A 135 0.48 -24.41 -17.23
N LEU A 136 -0.83 -24.54 -17.29
CA LEU A 136 -1.72 -23.50 -17.80
C LEU A 136 -2.92 -23.33 -16.88
N ALA A 137 -3.23 -22.10 -16.49
CA ALA A 137 -4.40 -21.81 -15.67
C ALA A 137 -5.24 -20.63 -16.21
N PHE A 138 -6.56 -20.77 -16.15
CA PHE A 138 -7.53 -19.72 -16.48
C PHE A 138 -8.63 -19.58 -15.42
N TYR A 139 -8.61 -18.51 -14.64
CA TYR A 139 -9.56 -18.20 -13.58
C TYR A 139 -10.46 -17.01 -13.97
N SER A 140 -11.63 -17.27 -14.55
CA SER A 140 -12.64 -16.23 -14.87
C SER A 140 -14.05 -16.74 -14.55
N ILE A 141 -15.07 -15.89 -14.52
CA ILE A 141 -16.43 -16.27 -14.04
C ILE A 141 -17.42 -16.41 -15.21
N LEU A 142 -17.12 -15.88 -16.41
CA LEU A 142 -18.09 -15.82 -17.52
C LEU A 142 -17.39 -16.02 -18.88
N PHE A 143 -17.27 -17.25 -19.35
CA PHE A 143 -16.88 -17.54 -20.74
C PHE A 143 -17.88 -18.52 -21.36
N ASN A 144 -18.19 -18.35 -22.65
CA ASN A 144 -19.14 -19.16 -23.42
C ASN A 144 -18.44 -20.26 -24.24
N GLU A 145 -19.11 -21.40 -24.39
CA GLU A 145 -18.68 -22.65 -25.04
C GLU A 145 -17.93 -22.54 -26.39
N PRO A 146 -18.42 -21.80 -27.40
CA PRO A 146 -17.78 -21.77 -28.73
C PRO A 146 -16.38 -21.15 -28.72
N MET A 147 -16.06 -20.35 -27.71
CA MET A 147 -14.78 -19.69 -27.59
C MET A 147 -13.64 -20.66 -27.23
N TYR A 148 -13.94 -21.72 -26.46
CA TYR A 148 -12.93 -22.62 -25.92
C TYR A 148 -12.33 -23.54 -26.97
N SER A 149 -13.12 -23.94 -27.97
CA SER A 149 -12.70 -24.92 -28.99
C SER A 149 -11.47 -24.45 -29.77
N SER A 150 -11.54 -23.22 -30.26
CA SER A 150 -10.46 -22.58 -30.99
C SER A 150 -9.18 -22.43 -30.14
N ILE A 151 -9.30 -21.91 -28.91
CA ILE A 151 -8.15 -21.64 -28.03
C ILE A 151 -7.46 -22.95 -27.63
N ILE A 152 -8.22 -23.99 -27.29
CA ILE A 152 -7.67 -25.29 -26.90
C ILE A 152 -6.94 -25.93 -28.09
N THR A 153 -7.49 -25.82 -29.30
CA THR A 153 -6.84 -26.31 -30.53
C THR A 153 -5.50 -25.61 -30.77
N ASP A 154 -5.46 -24.29 -30.60
CA ASP A 154 -4.23 -23.50 -30.74
C ASP A 154 -3.15 -23.91 -29.73
N LEU A 155 -3.57 -24.09 -28.48
CA LEU A 155 -2.70 -24.54 -27.40
C LEU A 155 -2.19 -25.96 -27.65
N ALA A 156 -3.02 -26.85 -28.20
CA ALA A 156 -2.65 -28.21 -28.56
C ALA A 156 -1.52 -28.25 -29.60
N GLN A 157 -1.64 -27.43 -30.65
CA GLN A 157 -0.66 -27.34 -31.72
C GLN A 157 0.67 -26.75 -31.24
N GLY A 158 0.60 -25.70 -30.41
CA GLY A 158 1.78 -24.95 -29.98
C GLY A 158 2.51 -25.49 -28.76
N CYS A 159 1.79 -26.14 -27.84
CA CYS A 159 2.27 -26.49 -26.51
C CYS A 159 2.00 -27.98 -26.15
N PRO A 160 2.64 -28.94 -26.83
CA PRO A 160 2.38 -30.37 -26.63
C PRO A 160 2.87 -30.92 -25.27
N LYS A 161 3.64 -30.14 -24.51
CA LYS A 161 4.22 -30.52 -23.22
C LYS A 161 3.34 -30.16 -22.01
N ILE A 162 2.13 -29.66 -22.23
CA ILE A 162 1.20 -29.32 -21.14
C ILE A 162 0.85 -30.60 -20.36
N ILE A 163 1.06 -30.54 -19.04
CA ILE A 163 0.77 -31.61 -18.09
C ILE A 163 -0.22 -31.17 -17.00
N SER A 164 -0.54 -29.88 -16.89
CA SER A 164 -1.49 -29.37 -15.90
C SER A 164 -2.34 -28.26 -16.51
N PHE A 165 -3.66 -28.40 -16.33
CA PHE A 165 -4.66 -27.46 -16.80
C PHE A 165 -5.60 -27.10 -15.64
N GLU A 166 -5.65 -25.83 -15.26
CA GLU A 166 -6.50 -25.36 -14.17
C GLU A 166 -7.49 -24.30 -14.60
N THR A 167 -8.70 -24.35 -14.06
CA THR A 167 -9.71 -23.33 -14.29
C THR A 167 -10.72 -23.22 -13.15
N GLN A 168 -11.36 -22.06 -13.00
CA GLN A 168 -12.53 -21.90 -12.13
C GLN A 168 -13.85 -22.05 -12.89
N TRP A 169 -13.79 -22.42 -14.17
CA TRP A 169 -14.94 -22.49 -15.05
C TRP A 169 -15.77 -23.74 -14.88
N LYS A 170 -16.95 -23.64 -15.49
CA LYS A 170 -17.77 -24.77 -15.88
C LYS A 170 -17.20 -25.37 -17.17
N ILE A 171 -16.86 -26.66 -17.15
CA ILE A 171 -16.38 -27.41 -18.32
C ILE A 171 -17.48 -28.39 -18.77
N GLN A 172 -17.88 -28.30 -20.03
CA GLN A 172 -18.77 -29.27 -20.67
C GLN A 172 -18.05 -30.53 -21.15
N ALA A 173 -18.80 -31.60 -21.39
CA ALA A 173 -18.26 -32.87 -21.84
C ALA A 173 -17.46 -32.72 -23.15
N ASP A 174 -17.99 -32.08 -24.18
CA ASP A 174 -17.29 -31.93 -25.46
C ASP A 174 -16.00 -31.12 -25.34
N THR A 175 -16.03 -30.03 -24.57
CA THR A 175 -14.85 -29.23 -24.25
C THR A 175 -13.80 -30.06 -23.52
N LEU A 176 -14.19 -30.86 -22.51
CA LEU A 176 -13.26 -31.75 -21.82
C LEU A 176 -12.67 -32.82 -22.76
N LYS A 177 -13.48 -33.44 -23.61
CA LYS A 177 -13.04 -34.44 -24.59
C LYS A 177 -11.96 -33.87 -25.50
N MET A 178 -12.16 -32.64 -25.95
CA MET A 178 -11.19 -31.92 -26.75
C MET A 178 -9.91 -31.58 -25.97
N ILE A 179 -9.99 -31.13 -24.71
CA ILE A 179 -8.81 -30.91 -23.84
C ILE A 179 -7.99 -32.20 -23.72
N MET A 180 -8.65 -33.33 -23.40
CA MET A 180 -7.99 -34.60 -23.21
C MET A 180 -7.35 -35.15 -24.48
N ASN A 181 -7.96 -34.92 -25.65
CA ASN A 181 -7.37 -35.26 -26.94
C ASN A 181 -6.17 -34.36 -27.29
N SER A 182 -6.28 -33.08 -26.93
CA SER A 182 -5.28 -32.05 -27.22
C SER A 182 -4.02 -32.19 -26.37
N PHE A 183 -4.16 -32.68 -25.12
CA PHE A 183 -3.06 -32.82 -24.17
C PHE A 183 -2.94 -34.26 -23.67
N PRO A 184 -2.38 -35.18 -24.49
CA PRO A 184 -2.31 -36.60 -24.15
C PRO A 184 -1.38 -36.92 -22.96
N ASN A 185 -0.57 -35.95 -22.52
CA ASN A 185 0.32 -36.07 -21.36
C ASN A 185 -0.25 -35.42 -20.10
N LEU A 186 -1.53 -35.03 -20.08
CA LEU A 186 -2.12 -34.32 -18.95
C LEU A 186 -2.07 -35.17 -17.67
N GLN A 187 -1.47 -34.62 -16.62
CA GLN A 187 -1.32 -35.21 -15.30
C GLN A 187 -2.17 -34.50 -14.24
N SER A 188 -2.63 -33.28 -14.50
CA SER A 188 -3.41 -32.52 -13.54
C SER A 188 -4.53 -31.75 -14.24
N ILE A 189 -5.73 -31.85 -13.70
CA ILE A 189 -6.86 -31.01 -14.12
C ILE A 189 -7.57 -30.43 -12.91
N SER A 190 -7.87 -29.13 -12.96
CA SER A 190 -8.66 -28.42 -11.96
C SER A 190 -9.80 -27.67 -12.66
N CYS A 191 -11.04 -27.82 -12.20
CA CYS A 191 -12.17 -27.04 -12.71
C CYS A 191 -13.16 -26.64 -11.62
N GLY A 192 -13.88 -25.54 -11.84
CA GLY A 192 -14.90 -25.06 -10.91
C GLY A 192 -16.16 -25.93 -10.94
N ILE A 193 -16.68 -26.25 -12.12
CA ILE A 193 -17.85 -27.10 -12.30
C ILE A 193 -17.59 -28.09 -13.44
N LEU A 194 -17.87 -29.38 -13.22
CA LEU A 194 -17.88 -30.40 -14.26
C LEU A 194 -19.33 -30.77 -14.62
N GLU A 195 -19.73 -30.57 -15.87
CA GLU A 195 -21.08 -30.93 -16.36
C GLU A 195 -21.27 -32.42 -16.61
N ARG A 196 -22.54 -32.81 -16.87
CA ARG A 196 -22.90 -34.19 -17.20
C ARG A 196 -22.12 -34.70 -18.42
N GLY A 197 -21.67 -35.96 -18.36
CA GLY A 197 -20.81 -36.64 -19.34
C GLY A 197 -19.31 -36.39 -19.16
N GLY A 198 -18.91 -35.44 -18.31
CA GLY A 198 -17.51 -35.05 -18.13
C GLY A 198 -16.68 -36.13 -17.42
N LEU A 199 -17.22 -36.74 -16.37
CA LEU A 199 -16.53 -37.79 -15.63
C LEU A 199 -16.26 -39.03 -16.51
N GLU A 200 -17.19 -39.43 -17.37
CA GLU A 200 -17.00 -40.58 -18.28
C GLU A 200 -15.83 -40.34 -19.23
N ILE A 201 -15.60 -39.08 -19.63
CA ILE A 201 -14.43 -38.72 -20.42
C ILE A 201 -13.14 -38.81 -19.59
N LEU A 202 -13.14 -38.34 -18.35
CA LEU A 202 -11.98 -38.49 -17.45
C LEU A 202 -11.64 -39.95 -17.20
N VAL A 203 -12.65 -40.80 -17.05
CA VAL A 203 -12.50 -42.25 -16.90
C VAL A 203 -11.83 -42.84 -18.15
N ASN A 204 -12.37 -42.54 -19.35
CA ASN A 204 -11.89 -43.14 -20.58
C ASN A 204 -10.54 -42.61 -21.09
N LYS A 205 -10.21 -41.33 -20.80
CA LYS A 205 -9.02 -40.66 -21.35
C LYS A 205 -8.01 -40.19 -20.30
N GLY A 206 -8.38 -40.22 -19.02
CA GLY A 206 -7.60 -39.62 -17.93
C GLY A 206 -6.57 -40.54 -17.26
N GLY A 207 -6.18 -41.67 -17.84
CA GLY A 207 -5.29 -42.65 -17.17
C GLY A 207 -3.92 -42.10 -16.72
N ARG A 208 -3.47 -40.96 -17.26
CA ARG A 208 -2.22 -40.27 -16.85
C ARG A 208 -2.43 -39.21 -15.76
N LEU A 209 -3.68 -38.87 -15.41
CA LEU A 209 -3.98 -37.93 -14.35
C LEU A 209 -3.45 -38.46 -13.01
N ARG A 210 -2.90 -37.54 -12.23
CA ARG A 210 -2.36 -37.73 -10.88
C ARG A 210 -2.92 -36.70 -9.91
N LYS A 211 -3.38 -35.54 -10.37
CA LYS A 211 -4.07 -34.55 -9.55
C LYS A 211 -5.41 -34.18 -10.18
N LEU A 212 -6.47 -34.24 -9.39
CA LEU A 212 -7.81 -33.86 -9.83
C LEU A 212 -8.43 -32.92 -8.80
N GLU A 213 -8.87 -31.74 -9.23
CA GLU A 213 -9.52 -30.77 -8.36
C GLU A 213 -10.84 -30.30 -8.99
N LEU A 214 -11.95 -30.53 -8.29
CA LEU A 214 -13.30 -30.29 -8.79
C LEU A 214 -14.09 -29.46 -7.77
N GLY A 215 -14.54 -28.28 -8.17
CA GLY A 215 -15.39 -27.44 -7.32
C GLY A 215 -16.78 -28.03 -7.11
N HIS A 216 -17.44 -28.43 -8.19
CA HIS A 216 -18.76 -29.08 -8.20
C HIS A 216 -18.86 -30.09 -9.34
N VAL A 217 -19.51 -31.22 -9.10
CA VAL A 217 -19.70 -32.28 -10.11
C VAL A 217 -21.21 -32.50 -10.29
N HIS A 218 -21.70 -32.35 -11.53
CA HIS A 218 -23.11 -32.56 -11.88
C HIS A 218 -23.41 -33.98 -12.39
N ASP A 219 -22.38 -34.78 -12.66
CA ASP A 219 -22.52 -36.15 -13.16
C ASP A 219 -23.14 -37.09 -12.12
N GLU A 220 -24.01 -37.97 -12.61
CA GLU A 220 -24.38 -39.19 -11.89
C GLU A 220 -23.18 -40.14 -11.95
N ILE A 221 -22.67 -40.49 -10.77
CA ILE A 221 -21.51 -41.38 -10.67
C ILE A 221 -22.00 -42.80 -10.47
N THR A 222 -21.52 -43.74 -11.30
CA THR A 222 -21.90 -45.15 -11.24
C THR A 222 -20.78 -46.02 -10.68
N GLN A 223 -21.14 -47.20 -10.17
CA GLN A 223 -20.15 -48.18 -9.71
C GLN A 223 -19.23 -48.69 -10.83
N ASP A 224 -19.71 -48.76 -12.07
CA ASP A 224 -18.91 -49.16 -13.24
C ASP A 224 -17.73 -48.19 -13.50
N MET A 225 -17.97 -46.89 -13.31
CA MET A 225 -16.94 -45.86 -13.49
C MET A 225 -15.80 -45.99 -12.46
N ALA A 226 -16.09 -46.54 -11.28
CA ALA A 226 -15.14 -46.63 -10.18
C ALA A 226 -13.91 -47.46 -10.55
N GLY A 227 -14.13 -48.58 -11.26
CA GLY A 227 -13.06 -49.50 -11.67
C GLY A 227 -12.24 -49.02 -12.88
N ARG A 228 -12.66 -47.94 -13.54
CA ARG A 228 -11.95 -47.35 -14.69
C ARG A 228 -11.40 -45.96 -14.36
N PHE A 229 -11.64 -45.45 -13.16
CA PHE A 229 -11.26 -44.08 -12.78
C PHE A 229 -9.73 -43.90 -12.69
N PRO A 230 -9.18 -42.72 -13.04
CA PRO A 230 -7.75 -42.49 -12.96
C PRO A 230 -7.12 -42.77 -11.60
N ILE A 231 -5.89 -43.30 -11.58
CA ILE A 231 -5.10 -43.50 -10.36
C ILE A 231 -4.43 -42.18 -9.98
N LEU A 232 -4.90 -41.56 -8.91
CA LEU A 232 -4.52 -40.22 -8.46
C LEU A 232 -3.55 -40.26 -7.25
N LYS A 233 -2.81 -39.16 -7.10
CA LYS A 233 -2.00 -38.78 -5.94
C LYS A 233 -2.69 -37.73 -5.07
N GLU A 234 -3.47 -36.85 -5.69
CA GLU A 234 -4.17 -35.75 -5.03
C GLU A 234 -5.60 -35.65 -5.60
N LEU A 235 -6.60 -35.63 -4.71
CA LEU A 235 -7.99 -35.39 -5.07
C LEU A 235 -8.59 -34.29 -4.20
N THR A 236 -9.17 -33.28 -4.85
CA THR A 236 -9.96 -32.25 -4.19
C THR A 236 -11.37 -32.25 -4.78
N ILE A 237 -12.40 -32.37 -3.93
CA ILE A 237 -13.80 -32.23 -4.34
C ILE A 237 -14.51 -31.33 -3.32
N HIS A 238 -14.79 -30.08 -3.69
CA HIS A 238 -15.44 -29.11 -2.79
C HIS A 238 -16.95 -29.30 -2.67
N LYS A 239 -17.59 -29.98 -3.62
CA LYS A 239 -19.01 -30.35 -3.53
C LYS A 239 -19.25 -31.64 -4.31
N ALA A 240 -19.14 -32.75 -3.59
CA ALA A 240 -19.35 -34.09 -4.12
C ALA A 240 -20.85 -34.35 -4.41
N PRO A 241 -21.18 -35.14 -5.45
CA PRO A 241 -22.55 -35.60 -5.70
C PRO A 241 -23.03 -36.52 -4.57
N LYS A 242 -24.34 -36.73 -4.46
CA LYS A 242 -24.92 -37.51 -3.33
C LYS A 242 -24.47 -38.97 -3.37
N GLU A 243 -24.27 -39.50 -4.58
CA GLU A 243 -23.93 -40.88 -4.88
C GLU A 243 -22.42 -41.15 -4.75
N PHE A 244 -21.60 -40.11 -4.50
CA PHE A 244 -20.14 -40.24 -4.43
C PHE A 244 -19.69 -41.24 -3.34
N ALA A 245 -20.46 -41.35 -2.26
CA ALA A 245 -20.30 -42.34 -1.21
C ALA A 245 -20.10 -43.76 -1.75
N MET A 246 -21.08 -44.26 -2.51
CA MET A 246 -21.06 -45.62 -3.10
C MET A 246 -19.97 -45.77 -4.15
N PHE A 247 -19.67 -44.69 -4.88
CA PHE A 247 -18.56 -44.69 -5.84
C PHE A 247 -17.20 -44.82 -5.14
N ALA A 248 -17.00 -44.10 -4.03
CA ALA A 248 -15.73 -44.06 -3.33
C ALA A 248 -15.29 -45.44 -2.83
N GLU A 249 -16.24 -46.28 -2.39
CA GLU A 249 -15.94 -47.64 -1.91
C GLU A 249 -15.20 -48.48 -2.97
N ASN A 250 -15.70 -48.50 -4.20
CA ASN A 250 -15.07 -49.24 -5.29
C ASN A 250 -13.86 -48.50 -5.88
N TRP A 251 -13.93 -47.17 -5.96
CA TRP A 251 -12.91 -46.33 -6.58
C TRP A 251 -11.58 -46.44 -5.84
N THR A 252 -11.66 -46.41 -4.51
CA THR A 252 -10.48 -46.37 -3.63
C THR A 252 -9.61 -47.62 -3.72
N ILE A 253 -10.19 -48.78 -4.08
CA ILE A 253 -9.48 -50.05 -4.26
C ILE A 253 -8.29 -49.89 -5.22
N GLN A 254 -8.42 -49.03 -6.23
CA GLN A 254 -7.38 -48.82 -7.25
C GLN A 254 -6.42 -47.67 -6.92
N GLN A 255 -6.68 -46.86 -5.88
CA GLN A 255 -5.97 -45.62 -5.58
C GLN A 255 -4.68 -45.81 -4.76
N THR A 256 -3.78 -46.65 -5.27
CA THR A 256 -2.52 -47.03 -4.59
C THR A 256 -1.48 -45.90 -4.46
N MET A 257 -1.70 -44.76 -5.11
CA MET A 257 -0.79 -43.61 -5.09
C MET A 257 -1.31 -42.41 -4.31
N MET A 258 -2.52 -42.48 -3.75
CA MET A 258 -3.18 -41.33 -3.12
C MET A 258 -2.41 -40.85 -1.88
N THR A 259 -2.05 -39.58 -1.85
CA THR A 259 -1.30 -38.92 -0.76
C THR A 259 -2.05 -37.76 -0.11
N PHE A 260 -2.99 -37.16 -0.86
CA PHE A 260 -3.75 -35.99 -0.43
C PHE A 260 -5.22 -36.12 -0.81
N ILE A 261 -6.10 -35.88 0.15
CA ILE A 261 -7.53 -35.66 -0.12
C ILE A 261 -8.02 -34.37 0.52
N ASP A 262 -8.86 -33.62 -0.20
CA ASP A 262 -9.66 -32.51 0.31
C ASP A 262 -11.11 -32.70 -0.11
N LEU A 263 -11.95 -33.15 0.82
CA LEU A 263 -13.32 -33.57 0.54
C LEU A 263 -14.32 -32.76 1.38
N ASP A 264 -15.42 -32.35 0.74
CA ASP A 264 -16.63 -31.93 1.43
C ASP A 264 -17.46 -33.16 1.83
N CYS A 265 -17.54 -33.41 3.13
CA CYS A 265 -18.12 -34.63 3.70
C CYS A 265 -19.58 -34.48 4.12
N ARG A 266 -20.34 -33.51 3.59
CA ARG A 266 -21.77 -33.34 3.93
C ARG A 266 -22.61 -34.59 3.67
N ASN A 267 -22.26 -35.36 2.63
CA ASN A 267 -23.01 -36.53 2.19
C ASN A 267 -22.33 -37.86 2.54
N PHE A 268 -21.21 -37.85 3.25
CA PHE A 268 -20.47 -39.07 3.59
C PHE A 268 -20.91 -39.64 4.93
N LYS A 269 -20.94 -40.97 5.03
CA LYS A 269 -20.96 -41.72 6.29
C LYS A 269 -19.54 -42.03 6.75
N LEU A 270 -19.40 -42.40 8.02
CA LEU A 270 -18.11 -42.72 8.60
C LEU A 270 -17.46 -43.94 7.94
N ASP A 271 -18.23 -45.00 7.68
CA ASP A 271 -17.71 -46.23 7.07
C ASP A 271 -17.11 -45.99 5.67
N GLU A 272 -17.73 -45.13 4.87
CA GLU A 272 -17.25 -44.74 3.54
C GLU A 272 -15.90 -44.02 3.63
N LEU A 273 -15.75 -43.10 4.60
CA LEU A 273 -14.48 -42.42 4.85
C LEU A 273 -13.40 -43.40 5.35
N CYS A 274 -13.76 -44.35 6.21
CA CYS A 274 -12.87 -45.42 6.67
C CYS A 274 -12.38 -46.27 5.50
N THR A 275 -13.26 -46.63 4.56
CA THR A 275 -12.90 -47.37 3.34
C THR A 275 -11.89 -46.61 2.50
N ILE A 276 -12.07 -45.29 2.30
CA ILE A 276 -11.08 -44.44 1.61
C ILE A 276 -9.73 -44.53 2.31
N MET A 277 -9.70 -44.38 3.63
CA MET A 277 -8.46 -44.37 4.41
C MET A 277 -7.75 -45.72 4.39
N ARG A 278 -8.48 -46.84 4.51
CA ARG A 278 -7.94 -48.21 4.44
C ARG A 278 -7.29 -48.50 3.09
N ASN A 279 -7.99 -48.19 2.01
CA ASN A 279 -7.54 -48.52 0.66
C ASN A 279 -6.43 -47.57 0.17
N CYS A 280 -6.44 -46.29 0.59
CA CYS A 280 -5.42 -45.31 0.23
C CYS A 280 -4.22 -45.37 1.20
N THR A 281 -3.41 -46.42 1.08
CA THR A 281 -2.31 -46.73 2.02
C THR A 281 -1.17 -45.69 2.07
N LYS A 282 -1.08 -44.77 1.10
CA LYS A 282 -0.09 -43.68 1.06
C LYS A 282 -0.64 -42.33 1.51
N LEU A 283 -1.86 -42.29 2.05
CA LEU A 283 -2.53 -41.05 2.41
C LEU A 283 -1.83 -40.36 3.61
N GLU A 284 -1.22 -39.20 3.37
CA GLU A 284 -0.48 -38.44 4.41
C GLU A 284 -1.16 -37.13 4.79
N SER A 285 -2.04 -36.61 3.93
CA SER A 285 -2.70 -35.32 4.12
C SER A 285 -4.20 -35.43 3.89
N ILE A 286 -4.97 -35.05 4.90
CA ILE A 286 -6.42 -35.12 4.88
C ILE A 286 -6.99 -33.74 5.24
N THR A 287 -7.83 -33.21 4.35
CA THR A 287 -8.66 -32.04 4.61
C THR A 287 -10.12 -32.44 4.54
N LEU A 288 -10.86 -32.26 5.63
CA LEU A 288 -12.28 -32.58 5.71
C LEU A 288 -13.08 -31.29 5.90
N ARG A 289 -14.03 -31.05 5.01
CA ARG A 289 -14.88 -29.84 5.01
C ARG A 289 -16.34 -30.20 5.24
N GLY A 290 -17.04 -29.41 6.06
CA GLY A 290 -18.50 -29.44 6.13
C GLY A 290 -19.07 -30.80 6.52
N CYS A 291 -18.43 -31.53 7.42
CA CYS A 291 -18.73 -32.95 7.64
C CYS A 291 -19.97 -33.20 8.53
N ASN A 292 -21.05 -32.45 8.31
CA ASN A 292 -22.28 -32.55 9.10
C ASN A 292 -22.93 -33.95 9.05
N GLY A 293 -22.63 -34.75 8.02
CA GLY A 293 -23.10 -36.14 7.86
C GLY A 293 -22.29 -37.17 8.65
N LEU A 294 -21.09 -36.83 9.09
CA LEU A 294 -20.26 -37.69 9.92
C LEU A 294 -20.67 -37.49 11.40
N LYS A 295 -21.03 -38.59 12.08
CA LYS A 295 -21.40 -38.59 13.52
C LYS A 295 -20.15 -38.67 14.41
N ALA A 296 -20.29 -39.03 15.69
CA ALA A 296 -19.16 -39.22 16.60
C ALA A 296 -18.23 -40.36 16.13
N GLY A 297 -16.93 -40.26 16.41
CA GLY A 297 -15.93 -41.30 16.14
C GLY A 297 -15.09 -41.08 14.87
N MET A 298 -15.32 -40.01 14.11
CA MET A 298 -14.58 -39.73 12.87
C MET A 298 -13.07 -39.63 13.11
N LEU A 299 -12.65 -38.87 14.11
CA LEU A 299 -11.24 -38.65 14.37
C LEU A 299 -10.55 -39.91 14.89
N ALA A 300 -11.26 -40.70 15.71
CA ALA A 300 -10.76 -41.99 16.18
C ALA A 300 -10.55 -42.95 15.00
N SER A 301 -11.47 -43.00 14.04
CA SER A 301 -11.29 -43.78 12.82
C SER A 301 -10.15 -43.26 11.96
N VAL A 302 -10.01 -41.94 11.77
CA VAL A 302 -8.85 -41.36 11.07
C VAL A 302 -7.54 -41.78 11.73
N ALA A 303 -7.50 -41.74 13.06
CA ALA A 303 -6.35 -42.13 13.85
C ALA A 303 -6.02 -43.62 13.73
N MET A 304 -7.04 -44.48 13.74
CA MET A 304 -6.91 -45.93 13.62
C MET A 304 -6.43 -46.33 12.23
N GLU A 305 -7.03 -45.76 11.18
CA GLU A 305 -6.76 -46.18 9.81
C GLU A 305 -5.47 -45.58 9.26
N CYS A 306 -5.11 -44.34 9.66
CA CYS A 306 -3.96 -43.58 9.13
C CYS A 306 -2.82 -43.36 10.13
N SER A 307 -2.81 -44.07 11.26
CA SER A 307 -1.89 -43.91 12.41
C SER A 307 -0.48 -43.45 12.02
N ASP A 308 0.30 -44.31 11.37
CA ASP A 308 1.74 -44.08 11.18
C ASP A 308 2.08 -43.17 9.99
N ARG A 309 1.10 -42.84 9.14
CA ARG A 309 1.33 -42.10 7.89
C ARG A 309 0.80 -40.67 7.89
N LEU A 310 -0.17 -40.36 8.75
CA LEU A 310 -0.82 -39.05 8.75
C LEU A 310 0.16 -37.95 9.21
N LYS A 311 0.41 -36.96 8.34
CA LYS A 311 1.29 -35.81 8.60
C LYS A 311 0.53 -34.49 8.69
N TYR A 312 -0.56 -34.35 7.94
CA TYR A 312 -1.32 -33.10 7.86
C TYR A 312 -2.82 -33.38 7.99
N LEU A 313 -3.44 -32.83 9.03
CA LEU A 313 -4.88 -32.94 9.25
C LEU A 313 -5.51 -31.55 9.40
N THR A 314 -6.56 -31.32 8.62
CA THR A 314 -7.26 -30.03 8.52
C THR A 314 -8.76 -30.29 8.57
N ILE A 315 -9.47 -29.71 9.54
CA ILE A 315 -10.90 -29.98 9.77
C ILE A 315 -11.68 -28.67 9.85
N PHE A 316 -12.79 -28.59 9.10
CA PHE A 316 -13.68 -27.42 9.05
C PHE A 316 -15.12 -27.76 9.42
N ASN A 317 -15.72 -26.93 10.29
CA ASN A 317 -17.13 -26.90 10.69
C ASN A 317 -17.66 -28.26 11.15
N TYR A 318 -17.39 -28.65 12.40
CA TYR A 318 -17.83 -29.94 12.94
C TYR A 318 -18.32 -29.82 14.38
N PHE A 319 -19.59 -30.10 14.62
CA PHE A 319 -20.22 -29.86 15.93
C PHE A 319 -20.20 -31.06 16.89
N TYR A 320 -19.80 -32.25 16.42
CA TYR A 320 -19.93 -33.52 17.16
C TYR A 320 -18.62 -34.18 17.63
N LEU A 321 -17.44 -33.56 17.44
CA LEU A 321 -16.18 -34.14 17.91
C LEU A 321 -16.03 -34.05 19.43
N SER A 322 -15.42 -35.07 20.04
CA SER A 322 -15.19 -35.17 21.49
C SER A 322 -13.71 -35.30 21.86
N ASP A 323 -13.37 -34.99 23.10
CA ASP A 323 -11.99 -35.06 23.60
C ASP A 323 -11.37 -36.45 23.47
N ASN A 324 -12.15 -37.51 23.69
CA ASN A 324 -11.69 -38.90 23.51
C ASN A 324 -11.13 -39.15 22.11
N GLU A 325 -11.68 -38.49 21.08
CA GLU A 325 -11.18 -38.64 19.72
C GLU A 325 -9.86 -37.89 19.49
N LEU A 326 -9.60 -36.79 20.22
CA LEU A 326 -8.29 -36.12 20.20
C LEU A 326 -7.23 -36.97 20.90
N VAL A 327 -7.61 -37.67 21.97
CA VAL A 327 -6.74 -38.63 22.68
C VAL A 327 -6.29 -39.71 21.72
N GLU A 328 -7.23 -40.40 21.07
CA GLU A 328 -6.95 -41.45 20.08
C GLU A 328 -6.09 -40.94 18.93
N LEU A 329 -6.39 -39.74 18.39
CA LEU A 329 -5.56 -39.11 17.36
C LEU A 329 -4.13 -38.89 17.84
N SER A 330 -3.94 -38.38 19.05
CA SER A 330 -2.61 -38.07 19.56
C SER A 330 -1.78 -39.33 19.85
N ASP A 331 -2.41 -40.39 20.34
CA ASP A 331 -1.72 -41.62 20.74
C ASP A 331 -1.28 -42.43 19.52
N ARG A 332 -2.08 -42.42 18.45
CA ARG A 332 -1.86 -43.20 17.23
C ARG A 332 -1.13 -42.43 16.14
N CYS A 333 -1.36 -41.12 15.96
CA CYS A 333 -0.77 -40.33 14.87
C CYS A 333 0.51 -39.58 15.27
N ARG A 334 1.56 -40.31 15.62
CA ARG A 334 2.83 -39.74 16.12
C ARG A 334 3.60 -38.89 15.09
N ASN A 335 3.33 -39.09 13.80
CA ASN A 335 3.97 -38.36 12.69
C ASN A 335 3.27 -37.05 12.31
N LEU A 336 2.24 -36.64 13.05
CA LEU A 336 1.45 -35.45 12.78
C LEU A 336 2.30 -34.17 12.90
N LYS A 337 2.51 -33.48 11.77
CA LYS A 337 3.28 -32.23 11.68
C LYS A 337 2.40 -30.99 11.68
N ARG A 338 1.17 -31.12 11.18
CA ARG A 338 0.18 -30.04 11.18
C ARG A 338 -1.16 -30.58 11.64
N PHE A 339 -1.71 -29.91 12.64
CA PHE A 339 -3.11 -30.05 13.00
C PHE A 339 -3.76 -28.68 12.94
N ALA A 340 -4.85 -28.59 12.19
CA ALA A 340 -5.58 -27.36 12.04
C ALA A 340 -7.09 -27.60 12.11
N VAL A 341 -7.76 -26.88 13.01
CA VAL A 341 -9.17 -27.12 13.32
C VAL A 341 -9.94 -25.81 13.41
N TRP A 342 -11.06 -25.70 12.67
CA TRP A 342 -11.89 -24.51 12.69
C TRP A 342 -13.37 -24.88 12.80
N GLY A 343 -14.08 -24.23 13.73
CA GLY A 343 -15.52 -24.43 13.90
C GLY A 343 -15.90 -25.72 14.63
N THR A 344 -15.18 -26.09 15.69
CA THR A 344 -15.48 -27.26 16.55
C THR A 344 -15.91 -26.84 17.94
N ALA A 345 -17.20 -27.00 18.26
CA ALA A 345 -17.79 -26.44 19.49
C ALA A 345 -17.63 -27.30 20.75
N LYS A 346 -17.27 -28.60 20.62
CA LYS A 346 -17.30 -29.58 21.72
C LYS A 346 -15.95 -30.02 22.29
N PHE A 347 -14.84 -29.67 21.64
CA PHE A 347 -13.52 -29.93 22.25
C PHE A 347 -13.33 -29.07 23.49
N THR A 348 -13.00 -29.70 24.61
CA THR A 348 -12.69 -29.02 25.87
C THR A 348 -11.20 -28.73 25.95
N GLN A 349 -10.78 -28.06 27.03
CA GLN A 349 -9.36 -27.77 27.24
C GLN A 349 -8.54 -29.06 27.38
N GLU A 350 -9.08 -30.09 28.04
CA GLU A 350 -8.36 -31.32 28.34
C GLU A 350 -8.00 -32.13 27.08
N GLY A 351 -8.91 -32.23 26.11
CA GLY A 351 -8.60 -32.87 24.82
C GLY A 351 -7.45 -32.20 24.07
N TYR A 352 -7.39 -30.86 24.03
CA TYR A 352 -6.29 -30.15 23.40
C TYR A 352 -4.97 -30.25 24.18
N ARG A 353 -5.02 -30.25 25.52
CA ARG A 353 -3.85 -30.47 26.37
C ARG A 353 -3.22 -31.82 26.06
N TYR A 354 -4.03 -32.87 26.03
CA TYR A 354 -3.58 -34.22 25.73
C TYR A 354 -2.96 -34.31 24.33
N LEU A 355 -3.63 -33.75 23.31
CA LEU A 355 -3.11 -33.72 21.93
C LEU A 355 -1.71 -33.09 21.85
N VAL A 356 -1.52 -31.92 22.45
CA VAL A 356 -0.27 -31.16 22.34
C VAL A 356 0.85 -31.79 23.18
N LYS A 357 0.50 -32.41 24.31
CA LYS A 357 1.43 -33.17 25.14
C LYS A 357 2.01 -34.37 24.38
N ASN A 358 1.18 -35.13 23.68
CA ASN A 358 1.58 -36.37 23.01
C ASN A 358 2.06 -36.19 21.55
N SER A 359 1.60 -35.15 20.84
CA SER A 359 1.98 -34.89 19.44
C SER A 359 3.35 -34.22 19.32
N VAL A 360 4.43 -35.00 19.49
CA VAL A 360 5.78 -34.43 19.65
C VAL A 360 6.34 -33.75 18.40
N ASN A 361 5.90 -34.17 17.22
CA ASN A 361 6.37 -33.70 15.92
C ASN A 361 5.57 -32.52 15.36
N LEU A 362 4.66 -31.94 16.15
CA LEU A 362 3.79 -30.86 15.71
C LEU A 362 4.60 -29.58 15.44
N VAL A 363 4.58 -29.12 14.18
CA VAL A 363 5.28 -27.90 13.71
C VAL A 363 4.30 -26.75 13.56
N THR A 364 3.08 -27.04 13.13
CA THR A 364 2.01 -26.05 12.93
C THR A 364 0.77 -26.46 13.70
N PHE A 365 0.31 -25.58 14.59
CA PHE A 365 -0.93 -25.76 15.32
C PHE A 365 -1.79 -24.51 15.16
N CYS A 366 -3.00 -24.70 14.62
CA CYS A 366 -3.89 -23.60 14.26
C CYS A 366 -5.32 -23.94 14.62
N GLY A 367 -6.06 -22.96 15.13
CA GLY A 367 -7.50 -23.12 15.24
C GLY A 367 -8.25 -21.91 15.74
N ASN A 368 -9.56 -22.07 15.93
CA ASN A 368 -10.40 -21.08 16.59
C ASN A 368 -10.68 -21.55 18.02
N PHE A 369 -9.75 -21.27 18.93
CA PHE A 369 -9.87 -21.68 20.33
C PHE A 369 -10.65 -20.63 21.13
N LYS A 370 -11.03 -20.95 22.36
CA LYS A 370 -11.44 -19.92 23.35
C LYS A 370 -10.20 -19.48 24.13
N GLU A 371 -10.28 -18.36 24.85
CA GLU A 371 -9.16 -17.84 25.63
C GLU A 371 -8.68 -18.85 26.68
N LEU A 372 -9.60 -19.41 27.48
CA LEU A 372 -9.31 -20.45 28.47
C LEU A 372 -8.65 -21.69 27.84
N THR A 373 -9.13 -22.13 26.69
CA THR A 373 -8.54 -23.25 25.94
C THR A 373 -7.13 -22.93 25.46
N THR A 374 -6.91 -21.71 24.96
CA THR A 374 -5.59 -21.23 24.53
C THR A 374 -4.61 -21.25 25.70
N ARG A 375 -5.02 -20.79 26.89
CA ARG A 375 -4.21 -20.84 28.11
C ARG A 375 -3.74 -22.26 28.41
N HIS A 376 -4.66 -23.22 28.48
CA HIS A 376 -4.35 -24.61 28.78
C HIS A 376 -3.43 -25.25 27.73
N ILE A 377 -3.65 -24.95 26.45
CA ILE A 377 -2.75 -25.36 25.37
C ILE A 377 -1.33 -24.85 25.61
N LEU A 378 -1.16 -23.56 25.92
CA LEU A 378 0.17 -23.00 26.19
C LEU A 378 0.79 -23.64 27.43
N SER A 379 0.03 -23.80 28.52
CA SER A 379 0.49 -24.48 29.74
C SER A 379 0.98 -25.90 29.47
N SER A 380 0.29 -26.68 28.64
CA SER A 380 0.77 -28.03 28.30
C SER A 380 2.00 -28.04 27.40
N ILE A 381 2.21 -27.01 26.57
CA ILE A 381 3.48 -26.82 25.84
C ILE A 381 4.62 -26.49 26.83
N ILE A 382 4.33 -25.65 27.82
CA ILE A 382 5.27 -25.25 28.88
C ILE A 382 5.69 -26.46 29.71
N GLU A 383 4.72 -27.23 30.22
CA GLU A 383 4.95 -28.45 31.01
C GLU A 383 5.84 -29.47 30.27
N ARG A 384 5.76 -29.51 28.93
CA ARG A 384 6.59 -30.38 28.09
C ARG A 384 8.03 -29.88 27.91
N GLY A 385 8.30 -28.59 28.11
CA GLY A 385 9.64 -28.00 28.14
C GLY A 385 10.34 -27.80 26.79
N GLN A 386 10.09 -28.63 25.76
CA GLN A 386 10.63 -28.42 24.41
C GLN A 386 9.63 -28.78 23.29
N SER A 387 9.29 -27.77 22.50
CA SER A 387 8.33 -27.88 21.38
C SER A 387 8.96 -27.54 20.03
N ASN A 388 8.60 -28.34 19.01
CA ASN A 388 8.95 -28.11 17.61
C ASN A 388 8.01 -27.12 16.90
N ILE A 389 7.06 -26.52 17.63
CA ILE A 389 6.07 -25.61 17.07
C ILE A 389 6.79 -24.36 16.53
N GLN A 390 6.66 -24.14 15.23
CA GLN A 390 7.15 -22.93 14.55
C GLN A 390 6.03 -21.94 14.28
N VAL A 391 4.79 -22.42 14.18
CA VAL A 391 3.61 -21.61 13.87
C VAL A 391 2.49 -21.95 14.84
N PHE A 392 2.15 -20.98 15.68
CA PHE A 392 0.99 -21.04 16.56
C PHE A 392 0.04 -19.88 16.20
N LYS A 393 -1.21 -20.22 15.88
CA LYS A 393 -2.24 -19.23 15.52
C LYS A 393 -3.58 -19.60 16.12
N THR A 394 -4.13 -18.68 16.87
CA THR A 394 -5.53 -18.71 17.30
C THR A 394 -6.29 -17.52 16.71
N GLY A 395 -7.54 -17.71 16.28
CA GLY A 395 -8.34 -16.61 15.74
C GLY A 395 -9.73 -16.95 15.20
N SER A 396 -10.63 -15.97 15.33
CA SER A 396 -12.07 -16.02 15.00
C SER A 396 -12.42 -15.77 13.53
N ARG A 397 -11.43 -15.55 12.66
CA ARG A 397 -11.65 -15.21 11.23
C ARG A 397 -11.10 -16.27 10.29
N PHE A 398 -11.99 -17.15 9.84
CA PHE A 398 -11.74 -18.07 8.73
C PHE A 398 -12.59 -17.70 7.50
N ARG A 399 -12.02 -17.83 6.30
CA ARG A 399 -12.74 -17.64 5.04
C ARG A 399 -13.12 -19.01 4.51
N LEU A 400 -14.41 -19.30 4.39
CA LEU A 400 -14.91 -20.52 3.75
C LEU A 400 -15.25 -20.21 2.29
N TYR A 401 -14.83 -21.10 1.39
CA TYR A 401 -15.37 -21.14 0.03
C TYR A 401 -16.72 -21.86 0.09
N GLY A 402 -17.81 -21.12 -0.15
CA GLY A 402 -19.15 -21.68 -0.25
C GLY A 402 -19.92 -21.02 -1.39
N ARG A 403 -20.50 -21.81 -2.30
CA ARG A 403 -21.32 -21.32 -3.43
C ARG A 403 -20.65 -20.32 -4.37
N GLY A 404 -19.36 -20.46 -4.65
CA GLY A 404 -18.64 -19.50 -5.51
C GLY A 404 -18.56 -18.08 -4.95
N LYS A 405 -18.89 -17.87 -3.67
CA LYS A 405 -18.70 -16.61 -2.95
C LYS A 405 -17.84 -16.83 -1.71
N LEU A 406 -16.94 -15.89 -1.45
CA LEU A 406 -16.16 -15.80 -0.21
C LEU A 406 -17.11 -15.46 0.93
N HIS A 407 -17.45 -16.43 1.79
CA HIS A 407 -18.12 -16.14 3.04
C HIS A 407 -17.05 -16.01 4.14
N GLU A 408 -16.90 -14.81 4.67
CA GLU A 408 -16.12 -14.55 5.89
C GLU A 408 -17.02 -14.89 7.07
N VAL A 409 -16.79 -16.05 7.71
CA VAL A 409 -17.50 -16.37 8.95
C VAL A 409 -16.73 -15.69 10.08
N VAL A 410 -17.31 -14.62 10.62
CA VAL A 410 -16.82 -13.92 11.79
C VAL A 410 -17.50 -14.55 13.00
N TYR A 411 -16.78 -15.35 13.78
CA TYR A 411 -17.27 -15.75 15.09
C TYR A 411 -16.94 -14.63 16.08
N VAL A 412 -17.93 -13.85 16.51
CA VAL A 412 -17.73 -12.89 17.60
C VAL A 412 -17.61 -13.72 18.88
N PRO A 413 -16.53 -13.60 19.68
CA PRO A 413 -16.51 -14.25 20.99
C PRO A 413 -17.65 -13.66 21.82
N GLU A 414 -18.55 -14.49 22.33
CA GLU A 414 -19.45 -14.05 23.40
C GLU A 414 -18.59 -13.59 24.58
N PRO A 415 -18.92 -12.45 25.21
CA PRO A 415 -18.25 -12.01 26.43
C PRO A 415 -18.61 -13.02 27.54
N SER A 416 -17.76 -14.00 27.79
CA SER A 416 -17.94 -14.90 28.93
C SER A 416 -17.68 -14.10 30.21
N MET A 417 -18.73 -13.88 30.99
CA MET A 417 -18.63 -13.54 32.41
C MET A 417 -18.05 -14.75 33.15
N VAL A 418 -16.73 -14.79 33.35
CA VAL A 418 -16.06 -15.79 34.20
C VAL A 418 -14.89 -15.12 34.92
N ASN A 419 -14.76 -15.46 36.21
CA ASN A 419 -13.77 -15.02 37.20
C ASN A 419 -12.37 -14.65 36.67
N ASP A 420 -11.74 -13.67 37.33
CA ASP A 420 -10.42 -13.12 37.00
C ASP A 420 -9.27 -14.15 36.93
N ASP A 421 -9.37 -15.28 37.64
CA ASP A 421 -8.32 -16.30 37.77
C ASP A 421 -8.03 -17.15 36.50
N HIS A 422 -8.79 -16.95 35.42
CA HIS A 422 -8.77 -17.84 34.25
C HIS A 422 -8.26 -17.21 32.95
N LYS A 423 -7.68 -16.01 33.00
CA LYS A 423 -7.22 -15.22 31.85
C LYS A 423 -5.80 -15.58 31.38
N LEU A 424 -5.44 -15.22 30.15
CA LEU A 424 -4.08 -15.42 29.61
C LEU A 424 -3.10 -14.37 30.17
N THR A 425 -2.13 -14.78 31.01
CA THR A 425 -1.14 -13.90 31.68
C THR A 425 0.23 -13.87 30.95
N ALA A 426 1.10 -12.87 31.20
CA ALA A 426 2.43 -12.83 30.57
C ALA A 426 3.38 -13.88 31.14
N SER A 427 3.23 -14.28 32.40
CA SER A 427 4.04 -15.37 32.96
C SER A 427 3.96 -16.61 32.06
N ILE A 428 2.74 -16.94 31.60
CA ILE A 428 2.51 -18.02 30.64
C ILE A 428 3.18 -17.73 29.28
N LEU A 429 3.20 -16.47 28.82
CA LEU A 429 3.92 -16.12 27.57
C LEU A 429 5.44 -16.23 27.70
N VAL A 430 5.99 -15.82 28.84
CA VAL A 430 7.42 -15.95 29.16
C VAL A 430 7.81 -17.42 29.21
N ASP A 431 7.07 -18.22 29.97
CA ASP A 431 7.35 -19.65 30.11
C ASP A 431 7.14 -20.37 28.77
N PHE A 432 6.13 -19.98 28.00
CA PHE A 432 5.90 -20.51 26.64
C PHE A 432 7.05 -20.14 25.71
N ALA A 433 7.60 -18.93 25.82
CA ALA A 433 8.74 -18.50 25.04
C ALA A 433 9.98 -19.37 25.29
N ARG A 434 10.21 -19.78 26.54
CA ARG A 434 11.27 -20.74 26.89
C ARG A 434 10.99 -22.13 26.33
N ALA A 435 9.74 -22.60 26.41
CA ALA A 435 9.35 -23.94 25.97
C ALA A 435 9.24 -24.11 24.44
N ALA A 436 9.09 -23.02 23.68
CA ALA A 436 8.94 -23.03 22.22
C ALA A 436 10.04 -22.19 21.51
N PRO A 437 11.33 -22.56 21.62
CA PRO A 437 12.44 -21.77 21.06
C PRO A 437 12.44 -21.71 19.51
N CYS A 438 11.76 -22.65 18.86
CA CYS A 438 11.62 -22.73 17.40
C CYS A 438 10.51 -21.83 16.85
N LEU A 439 9.78 -21.09 17.68
CA LEU A 439 8.63 -20.31 17.26
C LEU A 439 9.05 -19.15 16.34
N ARG A 440 8.44 -19.11 15.15
CA ARG A 440 8.68 -18.08 14.12
C ARG A 440 7.48 -17.17 13.90
N LYS A 441 6.27 -17.67 14.12
CA LYS A 441 5.02 -16.93 13.92
C LYS A 441 4.07 -17.17 15.08
N LEU A 442 3.74 -16.10 15.80
CA LEU A 442 2.79 -16.08 16.90
C LEU A 442 1.63 -15.15 16.57
N ARG A 443 0.40 -15.66 16.63
CA ARG A 443 -0.83 -14.86 16.55
C ARG A 443 -1.78 -15.25 17.67
N LEU A 444 -2.13 -14.27 18.50
CA LEU A 444 -3.09 -14.38 19.60
C LEU A 444 -4.18 -13.32 19.39
N ASP A 445 -5.41 -13.74 19.07
CA ASP A 445 -6.52 -12.82 18.78
C ASP A 445 -7.34 -12.42 20.05
N TYR A 446 -6.72 -12.43 21.26
CA TYR A 446 -7.37 -12.06 22.54
C TYR A 446 -6.66 -10.88 23.23
N PHE A 447 -7.36 -10.26 24.19
CA PHE A 447 -6.81 -9.22 25.07
C PHE A 447 -5.98 -9.84 26.20
N LEU A 448 -4.69 -9.53 26.28
CA LEU A 448 -3.83 -9.93 27.41
C LEU A 448 -4.07 -9.00 28.60
N LYS A 449 -4.57 -9.49 29.74
CA LYS A 449 -4.86 -8.69 30.95
C LYS A 449 -3.77 -8.77 32.01
N ASP A 450 -3.77 -7.77 32.92
CA ASP A 450 -2.99 -7.71 34.18
C ASP A 450 -1.46 -7.72 34.01
N LEU A 451 -0.94 -6.85 33.13
CA LEU A 451 0.48 -6.79 32.81
C LEU A 451 0.98 -5.38 32.55
N ASP A 452 2.25 -5.14 32.90
CA ASP A 452 3.02 -4.01 32.41
C ASP A 452 3.63 -4.32 31.02
N GLY A 453 4.06 -3.29 30.29
CA GLY A 453 4.67 -3.48 28.98
C GLY A 453 6.07 -4.10 29.02
N LYS A 454 6.77 -4.07 30.15
CA LYS A 454 8.15 -4.57 30.29
C LYS A 454 8.18 -6.09 30.29
N ASP A 455 7.24 -6.72 30.99
CA ASP A 455 7.10 -8.17 31.06
C ASP A 455 6.81 -8.79 29.70
N VAL A 456 5.92 -8.15 28.92
CA VAL A 456 5.60 -8.58 27.55
C VAL A 456 6.81 -8.47 26.64
N VAL A 457 7.55 -7.35 26.71
CA VAL A 457 8.77 -7.15 25.91
C VAL A 457 9.85 -8.18 26.27
N SER A 458 10.04 -8.44 27.57
CA SER A 458 10.97 -9.49 28.07
C SER A 458 10.60 -10.88 27.56
N ALA A 459 9.32 -11.25 27.58
CA ALA A 459 8.82 -12.52 27.04
C ALA A 459 9.15 -12.64 25.54
N ILE A 460 8.93 -11.57 24.78
CA ILE A 460 9.16 -11.57 23.34
C ILE A 460 10.65 -11.68 23.02
N HIS A 461 11.54 -11.02 23.77
CA HIS A 461 13.00 -11.14 23.61
C HIS A 461 13.55 -12.55 23.83
N GLN A 462 12.87 -13.37 24.62
CA GLN A 462 13.24 -14.77 24.77
C GLN A 462 12.93 -15.59 23.48
N LEU A 463 12.02 -15.12 22.63
CA LEU A 463 11.69 -15.72 21.33
C LEU A 463 12.64 -15.29 20.21
N LYS A 464 13.94 -15.63 20.32
CA LYS A 464 15.01 -15.22 19.38
C LYS A 464 14.72 -15.47 17.90
N ASN A 465 13.87 -16.46 17.59
CA ASN A 465 13.52 -16.84 16.21
C ASN A 465 12.25 -16.17 15.65
N LEU A 466 11.56 -15.33 16.43
CA LEU A 466 10.26 -14.77 16.09
C LEU A 466 10.36 -13.76 14.94
N GLU A 467 9.62 -14.01 13.86
CA GLU A 467 9.60 -13.19 12.64
C GLU A 467 8.30 -12.40 12.49
N LYS A 468 7.21 -12.90 13.08
CA LYS A 468 5.89 -12.28 13.02
C LYS A 468 5.19 -12.44 14.35
N LEU A 469 4.78 -11.32 14.90
CA LEU A 469 4.01 -11.21 16.13
C LEU A 469 2.70 -10.46 15.82
N ALA A 470 1.58 -10.99 16.31
CA ALA A 470 0.29 -10.31 16.29
C ALA A 470 -0.47 -10.63 17.58
N PHE A 471 -0.80 -9.61 18.36
CA PHE A 471 -1.60 -9.71 19.57
C PHE A 471 -2.34 -8.40 19.85
N SER A 472 -3.36 -8.45 20.71
CA SER A 472 -4.09 -7.27 21.20
C SER A 472 -3.75 -7.07 22.68
N PRO A 473 -2.94 -6.09 23.08
CA PRO A 473 -2.72 -5.79 24.50
C PRO A 473 -3.99 -5.22 25.14
N SER A 474 -4.27 -5.49 26.43
CA SER A 474 -5.35 -4.82 27.17
C SER A 474 -4.93 -3.50 27.84
N PHE A 475 -3.68 -3.07 27.64
CA PHE A 475 -3.08 -1.88 28.22
C PHE A 475 -2.29 -1.10 27.16
N SER A 476 -2.00 0.17 27.41
CA SER A 476 -1.17 0.99 26.52
C SER A 476 0.30 0.57 26.62
N ILE A 477 0.86 0.01 25.54
CA ILE A 477 2.30 -0.24 25.45
C ILE A 477 3.00 1.13 25.33
N SER A 478 3.87 1.47 26.29
CA SER A 478 4.62 2.73 26.26
C SER A 478 5.62 2.79 25.09
N GLN A 479 6.05 4.01 24.74
CA GLN A 479 7.04 4.21 23.68
C GLN A 479 8.40 3.57 24.01
N GLU A 480 8.79 3.53 25.29
CA GLU A 480 9.99 2.81 25.76
C GLU A 480 9.88 1.31 25.49
N ASN A 481 8.76 0.68 25.83
CA ASN A 481 8.52 -0.74 25.57
C ASN A 481 8.55 -1.07 24.07
N LEU A 482 8.04 -0.18 23.22
CA LEU A 482 8.13 -0.32 21.77
C LEU A 482 9.58 -0.20 21.27
N SER A 483 10.36 0.75 21.81
CA SER A 483 11.78 0.91 21.49
C SER A 483 12.60 -0.31 21.92
N ASP A 484 12.33 -0.87 23.10
CA ASP A 484 12.98 -2.09 23.56
C ASP A 484 12.61 -3.28 22.68
N LEU A 485 11.35 -3.38 22.23
CA LEU A 485 10.94 -4.40 21.27
C LEU A 485 11.64 -4.23 19.91
N ASP A 486 11.94 -2.99 19.51
CA ASP A 486 12.70 -2.68 18.29
C ASP A 486 14.17 -3.15 18.38
N SER A 487 14.70 -3.40 19.58
CA SER A 487 16.02 -4.03 19.74
C SER A 487 16.01 -5.54 19.43
N HIS A 488 14.84 -6.17 19.30
CA HIS A 488 14.73 -7.60 19.06
C HIS A 488 15.32 -7.98 17.69
N PRO A 489 16.28 -8.92 17.59
CA PRO A 489 17.09 -9.14 16.37
C PRO A 489 16.27 -9.45 15.11
N ARG A 490 15.08 -10.03 15.27
CA ARG A 490 14.18 -10.45 14.18
C ARG A 490 12.83 -9.73 14.15
N LEU A 491 12.53 -8.91 15.16
CA LEU A 491 11.30 -8.12 15.24
C LEU A 491 11.54 -6.62 15.11
N LYS A 492 12.82 -6.18 15.10
CA LYS A 492 13.24 -4.79 14.90
C LYS A 492 12.34 -4.10 13.90
N LYS A 493 11.52 -3.17 14.39
CA LYS A 493 10.94 -2.16 13.52
C LYS A 493 12.17 -1.43 13.01
N ASN A 494 12.42 -1.55 11.70
CA ASN A 494 13.42 -0.73 11.04
C ASN A 494 12.90 0.72 11.14
N LEU A 495 13.17 1.39 12.29
CA LEU A 495 12.93 2.80 12.46
C LEU A 495 13.58 3.48 11.26
N PRO A 496 12.85 4.37 10.58
CA PRO A 496 13.35 4.89 9.33
C PRO A 496 14.66 5.64 9.57
N THR A 497 15.72 5.22 8.89
CA THR A 497 16.97 6.00 8.85
C THR A 497 16.87 7.13 7.83
N ARG A 498 15.89 7.05 6.92
CA ARG A 498 15.71 7.99 5.82
C ARG A 498 14.25 8.36 5.61
N TYR A 499 13.98 9.67 5.54
CA TYR A 499 12.67 10.19 5.17
C TYR A 499 12.73 11.05 3.92
N LEU A 500 11.68 10.96 3.12
CA LEU A 500 11.37 11.93 2.09
C LEU A 500 10.11 12.69 2.54
N VAL A 501 10.18 14.01 2.46
CA VAL A 501 9.16 14.95 2.93
C VAL A 501 8.79 15.87 1.77
N SER A 502 7.54 16.32 1.71
CA SER A 502 7.11 17.37 0.78
C SER A 502 6.09 18.31 1.38
N ALA A 503 6.07 19.55 0.92
CA ALA A 503 5.07 20.55 1.26
C ALA A 503 4.72 21.39 0.03
N PRO A 504 3.43 21.72 -0.21
CA PRO A 504 3.03 22.62 -1.28
C PRO A 504 3.46 24.06 -1.00
N GLY A 505 3.37 24.92 -2.01
CA GLY A 505 3.36 26.37 -1.81
C GLY A 505 1.95 26.87 -1.48
N LYS A 506 1.75 28.19 -1.62
CA LYS A 506 0.42 28.81 -1.57
C LYS A 506 0.19 29.80 -2.71
N VAL A 507 -1.08 30.07 -2.97
CA VAL A 507 -1.54 31.18 -3.78
C VAL A 507 -2.76 31.85 -3.13
N ILE A 508 -2.96 33.13 -3.39
CA ILE A 508 -4.19 33.82 -2.99
C ILE A 508 -5.18 33.68 -4.16
N LEU A 509 -6.32 33.03 -3.90
CA LEU A 509 -7.42 32.92 -4.85
C LEU A 509 -8.20 34.23 -4.87
N PHE A 510 -8.60 34.72 -3.70
CA PHE A 510 -9.38 35.96 -3.53
C PHE A 510 -8.98 36.71 -2.25
N GLY A 511 -9.17 38.03 -2.23
CA GLY A 511 -8.98 38.86 -1.03
C GLY A 511 -7.56 39.42 -0.80
N GLU A 512 -6.76 39.52 -1.86
CA GLU A 512 -5.34 39.89 -1.86
C GLU A 512 -4.97 41.06 -0.93
N HIS A 513 -5.33 42.28 -1.32
CA HIS A 513 -5.07 43.48 -0.53
C HIS A 513 -6.19 43.78 0.45
N ALA A 514 -7.38 43.19 0.24
CA ALA A 514 -8.54 43.42 1.09
C ALA A 514 -8.31 42.92 2.52
N VAL A 515 -7.50 41.87 2.70
CA VAL A 515 -7.12 41.33 4.01
C VAL A 515 -6.47 42.36 4.94
N VAL A 516 -5.73 43.31 4.38
CA VAL A 516 -5.07 44.38 5.15
C VAL A 516 -6.09 45.29 5.83
N TYR A 517 -7.29 45.40 5.26
CA TYR A 517 -8.40 46.25 5.71
C TYR A 517 -9.47 45.46 6.49
N GLY A 518 -9.20 44.22 6.89
CA GLY A 518 -10.09 43.41 7.73
C GLY A 518 -11.09 42.53 6.97
N THR A 519 -11.07 42.55 5.65
CA THR A 519 -11.84 41.66 4.77
C THR A 519 -11.24 40.24 4.78
N PRO A 520 -12.04 39.16 4.66
CA PRO A 520 -11.50 37.81 4.47
C PRO A 520 -10.72 37.65 3.15
N ALA A 521 -9.73 36.76 3.16
CA ALA A 521 -9.01 36.29 1.99
C ALA A 521 -9.02 34.77 1.92
N ILE A 522 -9.00 34.21 0.71
CA ILE A 522 -8.99 32.78 0.46
C ILE A 522 -7.63 32.41 -0.13
N ALA A 523 -6.86 31.64 0.62
CA ALA A 523 -5.57 31.11 0.19
C ALA A 523 -5.68 29.61 -0.06
N GLY A 524 -5.12 29.14 -1.17
CA GLY A 524 -5.12 27.74 -1.58
C GLY A 524 -3.70 27.19 -1.66
N SER A 525 -3.53 25.92 -1.30
CA SER A 525 -2.27 25.20 -1.46
C SER A 525 -1.99 24.94 -2.94
N VAL A 526 -0.80 25.32 -3.43
CA VAL A 526 -0.41 25.07 -4.83
C VAL A 526 0.49 23.86 -4.91
N ASN A 527 0.16 22.92 -5.79
CA ASN A 527 0.87 21.63 -5.90
C ASN A 527 2.23 21.73 -6.63
N LEU A 528 2.87 22.89 -6.58
CA LEU A 528 4.30 23.05 -6.82
C LEU A 528 4.98 22.89 -5.46
N ARG A 529 5.64 21.75 -5.24
CA ARG A 529 6.06 21.34 -3.89
C ARG A 529 7.56 21.56 -3.69
N THR A 530 7.93 21.80 -2.44
CA THR A 530 9.29 21.57 -1.96
C THR A 530 9.40 20.13 -1.50
N TYR A 531 10.54 19.50 -1.75
CA TYR A 531 10.88 18.16 -1.32
C TYR A 531 12.15 18.21 -0.49
N LEU A 532 12.17 17.39 0.56
CA LEU A 532 13.30 17.29 1.47
C LEU A 532 13.62 15.83 1.75
N PHE A 533 14.88 15.49 1.60
CA PHE A 533 15.44 14.21 2.00
C PHE A 533 16.18 14.38 3.33
N THR A 534 16.00 13.41 4.23
CA THR A 534 16.79 13.29 5.45
C THR A 534 17.42 11.91 5.58
N GLU A 535 18.61 11.86 6.16
CA GLU A 535 19.29 10.62 6.55
C GLU A 535 20.00 10.80 7.89
N LYS A 536 19.70 9.95 8.87
CA LYS A 536 20.39 9.95 10.18
C LYS A 536 21.87 9.63 10.00
N ARG A 537 22.72 10.32 10.76
CA ARG A 537 24.18 10.09 10.79
C ARG A 537 24.63 9.78 12.22
N GLU A 538 25.72 9.04 12.33
CA GLU A 538 26.30 8.62 13.61
C GLU A 538 27.54 9.44 14.00
N ASP A 539 27.98 10.35 13.12
CA ASP A 539 29.20 11.16 13.27
C ASP A 539 28.97 12.54 13.92
N GLY A 540 27.75 12.83 14.39
CA GLY A 540 27.42 14.11 15.03
C GLY A 540 27.43 15.33 14.09
N ILE A 541 27.50 15.12 12.77
CA ILE A 541 27.50 16.20 11.77
C ILE A 541 26.09 16.52 11.30
N LEU A 542 25.76 17.81 11.19
CA LEU A 542 24.62 18.30 10.41
C LEU A 542 25.11 18.71 9.02
N GLU A 543 24.65 18.04 7.98
CA GLU A 543 24.94 18.39 6.58
C GLU A 543 23.67 18.96 5.92
N ALA A 544 23.78 20.10 5.22
CA ALA A 544 22.68 20.68 4.45
C ALA A 544 23.08 20.98 3.00
N TYR A 545 22.19 20.68 2.05
CA TYR A 545 22.38 21.01 0.64
C TYR A 545 21.07 21.52 0.02
N VAL A 546 21.09 22.76 -0.50
CA VAL A 546 19.90 23.49 -1.00
C VAL A 546 20.26 24.30 -2.26
N PRO A 547 20.46 23.67 -3.42
CA PRO A 547 20.92 24.36 -4.62
C PRO A 547 19.94 25.42 -5.14
N ASP A 548 18.64 25.28 -4.87
CA ASP A 548 17.62 26.21 -5.38
C ASP A 548 17.75 27.63 -4.77
N ILE A 549 18.48 27.80 -3.67
CA ILE A 549 18.84 29.12 -3.10
C ILE A 549 20.31 29.49 -3.39
N GLY A 550 20.96 28.80 -4.32
CA GLY A 550 22.35 29.02 -4.71
C GLY A 550 23.38 28.43 -3.75
N LEU A 551 22.97 27.53 -2.85
CA LEU A 551 23.92 26.77 -2.02
C LEU A 551 24.48 25.62 -2.85
N ASP A 552 25.50 25.91 -3.66
CA ASP A 552 26.01 25.03 -4.72
C ASP A 552 26.81 23.82 -4.18
N GLN A 553 27.19 23.83 -2.90
CA GLN A 553 27.89 22.73 -2.22
C GLN A 553 27.25 22.43 -0.85
N PRO A 554 27.32 21.17 -0.36
CA PRO A 554 26.83 20.84 0.97
C PRO A 554 27.63 21.57 2.06
N VAL A 555 26.92 22.21 3.00
CA VAL A 555 27.51 22.83 4.19
C VAL A 555 27.40 21.86 5.36
N LYS A 556 28.44 21.83 6.20
CA LYS A 556 28.54 20.91 7.34
C LYS A 556 28.82 21.68 8.63
N TRP A 557 28.10 21.34 9.68
CA TRP A 557 28.31 21.86 11.02
C TRP A 557 28.56 20.72 12.01
N ASN A 558 29.53 20.89 12.92
CA ASN A 558 29.63 20.03 14.09
C ASN A 558 28.55 20.44 15.09
N THR A 559 27.64 19.51 15.38
CA THR A 559 26.49 19.81 16.26
C THR A 559 26.90 20.06 17.70
N GLU A 560 28.06 19.59 18.16
CA GLU A 560 28.59 19.86 19.51
C GLU A 560 28.81 21.36 19.78
N LEU A 561 29.04 22.16 18.73
CA LEU A 561 29.26 23.60 18.84
C LEU A 561 27.97 24.40 19.00
N PHE A 562 26.80 23.75 18.94
CA PHE A 562 25.52 24.45 19.00
C PHE A 562 25.20 24.89 20.44
N PRO A 563 24.57 26.07 20.63
CA PRO A 563 24.29 26.65 21.94
C PRO A 563 23.07 25.99 22.62
N TYR A 564 23.13 24.67 22.85
CA TYR A 564 22.05 23.89 23.47
C TYR A 564 21.64 24.38 24.86
N SER A 565 22.57 25.00 25.60
CA SER A 565 22.31 25.62 26.91
C SER A 565 21.29 26.76 26.84
N LYS A 566 21.10 27.39 25.66
CA LYS A 566 20.12 28.47 25.44
C LYS A 566 18.72 27.96 25.09
N VAL A 567 18.53 26.64 24.99
CA VAL A 567 17.21 26.04 24.71
C VAL A 567 16.41 25.95 26.00
N VAL A 568 15.41 26.82 26.15
CA VAL A 568 14.49 26.82 27.30
C VAL A 568 13.43 25.72 27.15
N ASN A 569 13.51 24.68 27.99
CA ASN A 569 12.69 23.47 27.81
C ASN A 569 11.17 23.69 28.00
N ASP A 570 10.75 24.62 28.86
CA ASP A 570 9.32 24.88 29.13
C ASP A 570 8.65 25.79 28.09
N LYS A 571 9.43 26.39 27.17
CA LYS A 571 8.99 27.37 26.18
C LYS A 571 9.45 27.06 24.76
N LYS A 572 9.61 25.77 24.42
CA LYS A 572 10.12 25.34 23.09
C LYS A 572 9.30 25.84 21.90
N GLU A 573 8.08 26.26 22.15
CA GLU A 573 7.13 26.66 21.10
C GLU A 573 6.97 28.19 21.00
N GLU A 574 7.68 28.95 21.84
CA GLU A 574 7.85 30.40 21.72
C GLU A 574 9.13 30.72 20.93
N PHE A 575 9.14 31.89 20.27
CA PHE A 575 10.32 32.32 19.54
C PHE A 575 11.40 32.81 20.52
N ASN A 576 12.60 32.24 20.41
CA ASN A 576 13.74 32.58 21.26
C ASN A 576 14.77 33.40 20.47
N GLU A 577 14.71 34.72 20.64
CA GLU A 577 15.63 35.66 19.97
C GLU A 577 17.10 35.41 20.36
N GLU A 578 17.38 35.06 21.62
CA GLU A 578 18.75 34.86 22.09
C GLU A 578 19.40 33.63 21.43
N LEU A 579 18.64 32.56 21.25
CA LEU A 579 19.08 31.37 20.52
C LEU A 579 19.32 31.70 19.04
N ALA A 580 18.40 32.44 18.42
CA ALA A 580 18.55 32.85 17.02
C ALA A 580 19.80 33.71 16.81
N GLU A 581 20.05 34.70 17.68
CA GLU A 581 21.25 35.56 17.63
C GLU A 581 22.54 34.73 17.75
N SER A 582 22.56 33.77 18.68
CA SER A 582 23.74 32.93 18.95
C SER A 582 24.10 31.99 17.79
N LEU A 583 23.16 31.74 16.88
CA LEU A 583 23.33 30.88 15.71
C LEU A 583 23.66 31.69 14.43
N ARG A 584 23.57 33.03 14.45
CA ARG A 584 23.73 33.85 13.24
C ARG A 584 25.10 33.68 12.58
N SER A 585 26.18 33.71 13.37
CA SER A 585 27.53 33.54 12.85
C SER A 585 27.75 32.17 12.20
N LEU A 586 27.10 31.11 12.71
CA LEU A 586 27.16 29.78 12.12
C LEU A 586 26.34 29.68 10.81
N ALA A 587 25.35 30.54 10.62
CA ALA A 587 24.49 30.59 9.44
C ALA A 587 25.06 31.46 8.30
N GLU A 588 26.11 32.23 8.56
CA GLU A 588 26.78 33.03 7.52
C GLU A 588 27.56 32.09 6.59
N ILE A 589 27.24 32.16 5.29
CA ILE A 589 27.88 31.34 4.25
C ILE A 589 28.75 32.27 3.40
N GLU A 590 30.05 31.98 3.35
CA GLU A 590 30.95 32.65 2.41
C GLU A 590 30.58 32.27 0.98
N SER A 591 30.25 33.27 0.16
CA SER A 591 29.79 33.04 -1.20
C SER A 591 30.00 34.27 -2.08
N ASP A 592 30.43 34.05 -3.33
CA ASP A 592 30.59 35.10 -4.35
C ASP A 592 29.25 35.55 -4.97
N LYS A 593 28.13 35.00 -4.50
CA LYS A 593 26.78 35.31 -5.02
C LYS A 593 26.36 36.74 -4.67
N PRO A 594 25.40 37.35 -5.40
CA PRO A 594 24.87 38.67 -5.08
C PRO A 594 24.33 38.78 -3.66
N ALA A 595 24.34 40.00 -3.08
CA ALA A 595 23.95 40.25 -1.69
C ALA A 595 22.56 39.68 -1.32
N ILE A 596 21.59 39.78 -2.23
CA ILE A 596 20.23 39.25 -2.02
C ILE A 596 20.20 37.72 -1.90
N VAL A 597 21.06 37.02 -2.65
CA VAL A 597 21.18 35.56 -2.60
C VAL A 597 21.87 35.14 -1.31
N ARG A 598 22.92 35.84 -0.90
CA ARG A 598 23.59 35.60 0.39
C ARG A 598 22.64 35.77 1.57
N GLN A 599 21.82 36.82 1.55
CA GLN A 599 20.80 37.03 2.58
C GLN A 599 19.78 35.87 2.64
N GLN A 600 19.36 35.35 1.49
CA GLN A 600 18.46 34.18 1.43
C GLN A 600 19.13 32.91 1.97
N GLN A 601 20.41 32.68 1.62
CA GLN A 601 21.20 31.55 2.11
C GLN A 601 21.32 31.60 3.63
N SER A 602 21.72 32.73 4.20
CA SER A 602 21.88 32.90 5.65
C SER A 602 20.57 32.77 6.40
N ALA A 603 19.47 33.34 5.88
CA ALA A 603 18.15 33.20 6.51
C ALA A 603 17.67 31.73 6.52
N ALA A 604 17.85 31.00 5.42
CA ALA A 604 17.48 29.59 5.32
C ALA A 604 18.35 28.71 6.26
N CYS A 605 19.66 28.92 6.27
CA CYS A 605 20.57 28.21 7.17
C CYS A 605 20.24 28.51 8.64
N LEU A 606 19.98 29.76 8.98
CA LEU A 606 19.60 30.15 10.34
C LEU A 606 18.31 29.46 10.80
N ALA A 607 17.29 29.40 9.93
CA ALA A 607 16.05 28.70 10.22
C ALA A 607 16.27 27.20 10.45
N LEU A 608 17.12 26.55 9.64
CA LEU A 608 17.53 25.16 9.83
C LEU A 608 18.25 24.97 11.16
N LEU A 609 19.31 25.74 11.43
CA LEU A 609 20.12 25.61 12.64
C LEU A 609 19.29 25.83 13.90
N TYR A 610 18.38 26.81 13.88
CA TYR A 610 17.48 27.09 14.98
C TYR A 610 16.55 25.89 15.26
N LEU A 611 15.82 25.41 14.25
CA LEU A 611 14.90 24.29 14.41
C LEU A 611 15.63 23.00 14.79
N PHE A 612 16.80 22.76 14.20
CA PHE A 612 17.62 21.61 14.53
C PHE A 612 18.08 21.63 15.98
N THR A 613 18.64 22.75 16.46
CA THR A 613 19.12 22.89 17.84
C THR A 613 17.97 22.71 18.84
N LEU A 614 16.82 23.32 18.56
CA LEU A 614 15.62 23.23 19.38
C LEU A 614 15.08 21.79 19.52
N LEU A 615 15.00 21.05 18.41
CA LEU A 615 14.40 19.72 18.36
C LEU A 615 15.39 18.60 18.75
N SER A 616 16.69 18.78 18.50
CA SER A 616 17.71 17.76 18.81
C SER A 616 18.19 17.77 20.26
N ASN A 617 17.95 18.86 21.02
CA ASN A 617 18.48 19.06 22.38
C ASN A 617 18.20 17.90 23.36
N ARG A 618 17.08 17.17 23.22
CA ARG A 618 16.73 16.05 24.12
C ARG A 618 17.48 14.74 23.83
N PHE A 619 18.20 14.66 22.71
CA PHE A 619 18.91 13.46 22.28
C PHE A 619 20.38 13.50 22.72
N PRO A 620 21.04 12.36 22.96
CA PRO A 620 22.48 12.33 23.19
C PRO A 620 23.25 12.74 21.92
N GLU A 621 24.45 13.29 22.08
CA GLU A 621 25.30 13.82 20.99
C GLU A 621 25.50 12.83 19.85
N THR A 622 25.72 11.55 20.18
CA THR A 622 25.88 10.45 19.21
C THR A 622 24.67 10.21 18.31
N LYS A 623 23.51 10.80 18.64
CA LYS A 623 22.26 10.73 17.87
C LYS A 623 21.86 12.06 17.23
N ARG A 624 22.73 13.08 17.26
CA ARG A 624 22.50 14.41 16.68
C ARG A 624 23.15 14.58 15.30
N GLY A 625 23.43 13.50 14.57
CA GLY A 625 23.89 13.59 13.17
C GLY A 625 22.73 13.51 12.17
N LEU A 626 22.71 14.38 11.16
CA LEU A 626 21.65 14.39 10.13
C LEU A 626 22.13 14.98 8.80
N THR A 627 21.81 14.32 7.70
CA THR A 627 21.93 14.87 6.33
C THR A 627 20.58 15.43 5.90
N ILE A 628 20.53 16.64 5.34
CA ILE A 628 19.32 17.31 4.85
C ILE A 628 19.55 17.87 3.46
N HIS A 629 18.90 17.30 2.45
CA HIS A 629 18.98 17.81 1.07
C HIS A 629 17.59 18.29 0.65
N VAL A 630 17.52 19.43 -0.03
CA VAL A 630 16.24 20.08 -0.38
C VAL A 630 16.21 20.45 -1.86
N ARG A 631 15.06 20.21 -2.49
CA ARG A 631 14.76 20.62 -3.86
C ARG A 631 13.36 21.22 -3.96
N SER A 632 13.16 22.26 -4.75
CA SER A 632 11.85 22.90 -4.89
C SER A 632 11.40 23.07 -6.34
N ALA A 633 10.13 22.75 -6.60
CA ALA A 633 9.46 23.13 -7.85
C ALA A 633 8.92 24.58 -7.82
N LEU A 634 8.99 25.25 -6.66
CA LEU A 634 8.53 26.63 -6.51
C LEU A 634 9.62 27.61 -6.94
N PRO A 635 9.28 28.59 -7.80
CA PRO A 635 10.14 29.74 -8.04
C PRO A 635 10.43 30.50 -6.74
N VAL A 636 11.70 30.59 -6.37
CA VAL A 636 12.14 31.32 -5.18
C VAL A 636 11.84 32.81 -5.35
N GLY A 637 11.25 33.44 -4.32
CA GLY A 637 10.93 34.87 -4.33
C GLY A 637 9.70 35.31 -5.13
N ALA A 638 8.99 34.40 -5.81
CA ALA A 638 7.82 34.78 -6.64
C ALA A 638 6.53 35.10 -5.84
N GLY A 639 6.57 34.99 -4.51
CA GLY A 639 5.40 35.19 -3.64
C GLY A 639 4.51 33.95 -3.46
N LEU A 640 4.95 32.79 -3.95
CA LEU A 640 4.23 31.51 -3.91
C LEU A 640 4.46 30.72 -2.60
N GLY A 641 5.11 31.33 -1.61
CA GLY A 641 5.39 30.69 -0.31
C GLY A 641 6.44 29.60 -0.34
N SER A 642 7.50 29.77 -1.13
CA SER A 642 8.67 28.89 -1.12
C SER A 642 9.36 28.84 0.24
N SER A 643 9.43 29.95 0.99
CA SER A 643 9.94 29.95 2.37
C SER A 643 9.09 29.08 3.29
N ALA A 644 7.78 29.25 3.28
CA ALA A 644 6.87 28.49 4.12
C ALA A 644 6.88 26.99 3.75
N SER A 645 6.91 26.67 2.45
CA SER A 645 7.06 25.31 1.96
C SER A 645 8.38 24.67 2.45
N TYR A 646 9.49 25.41 2.39
CA TYR A 646 10.78 25.01 2.96
C TYR A 646 10.71 24.80 4.49
N SER A 647 10.17 25.77 5.23
CA SER A 647 10.00 25.75 6.69
C SER A 647 9.16 24.55 7.14
N VAL A 648 8.07 24.23 6.43
CA VAL A 648 7.23 23.06 6.67
C VAL A 648 7.99 21.77 6.38
N CYS A 649 8.68 21.67 5.23
CA CYS A 649 9.51 20.50 4.91
C CYS A 649 10.58 20.24 5.97
N LEU A 650 11.35 21.27 6.34
CA LEU A 650 12.39 21.20 7.38
C LEU A 650 11.78 20.67 8.68
N THR A 651 10.71 21.31 9.13
CA THR A 651 10.05 20.99 10.39
C THR A 651 9.53 19.55 10.38
N THR A 652 8.84 19.13 9.32
CA THR A 652 8.34 17.75 9.21
C THR A 652 9.48 16.73 9.24
N GLY A 653 10.57 16.99 8.51
CA GLY A 653 11.75 16.12 8.51
C GLY A 653 12.41 16.01 9.88
N LEU A 654 12.61 17.14 10.57
CA LEU A 654 13.21 17.17 11.90
C LEU A 654 12.31 16.51 12.95
N LEU A 655 11.01 16.79 12.98
CA LEU A 655 10.07 16.18 13.91
C LEU A 655 9.97 14.66 13.72
N LEU A 656 10.09 14.16 12.48
CA LEU A 656 10.14 12.71 12.20
C LEU A 656 11.44 12.08 12.68
N ASN A 657 12.60 12.67 12.36
CA ASN A 657 13.90 12.13 12.74
C ASN A 657 14.14 12.15 14.25
N PHE A 658 13.63 13.19 14.91
CA PHE A 658 13.70 13.35 16.36
C PHE A 658 12.44 12.87 17.08
N GLU A 659 11.63 12.03 16.43
CA GLU A 659 10.56 11.23 17.06
C GLU A 659 9.53 12.04 17.86
N TYR A 660 9.27 13.28 17.44
CA TYR A 660 8.16 14.09 17.95
C TYR A 660 6.85 13.71 17.25
N ILE A 661 6.93 13.24 16.00
CA ILE A 661 5.80 12.75 15.22
C ILE A 661 6.16 11.44 14.51
N SER A 662 5.14 10.72 14.06
CA SER A 662 5.23 9.52 13.22
C SER A 662 4.44 9.72 11.93
N LEU A 663 4.67 8.89 10.90
CA LEU A 663 3.87 8.93 9.65
C LEU A 663 2.37 8.67 9.86
N THR A 664 1.95 8.26 11.07
CA THR A 664 0.56 8.01 11.46
C THR A 664 0.00 9.05 12.42
N SER A 665 0.73 10.13 12.71
CA SER A 665 0.33 11.14 13.70
C SER A 665 -0.87 12.00 13.27
N GLY A 666 -1.27 11.98 11.99
CA GLY A 666 -2.45 12.68 11.49
C GLY A 666 -2.48 14.17 11.86
N SER A 667 -3.66 14.69 12.20
CA SER A 667 -3.89 16.12 12.46
C SER A 667 -3.06 16.68 13.61
N GLN A 668 -2.83 15.92 14.68
CA GLN A 668 -1.95 16.32 15.78
C GLN A 668 -0.51 16.55 15.29
N GLY A 669 -0.06 15.71 14.35
CA GLY A 669 1.23 15.92 13.68
C GLY A 669 1.25 17.19 12.84
N ALA A 670 0.17 17.47 12.11
CA ALA A 670 0.03 18.68 11.30
C ALA A 670 0.07 19.95 12.16
N GLU A 671 -0.61 19.99 13.30
CA GLU A 671 -0.57 21.14 14.22
C GLU A 671 0.85 21.44 14.71
N LEU A 672 1.60 20.39 15.09
CA LEU A 672 2.98 20.54 15.53
C LEU A 672 3.90 21.04 14.39
N ILE A 673 3.72 20.48 13.18
CA ILE A 673 4.43 20.95 11.98
C ILE A 673 4.16 22.44 11.73
N ASN A 674 2.89 22.87 11.84
CA ASN A 674 2.52 24.26 11.62
C ASN A 674 3.17 25.19 12.64
N LYS A 675 3.18 24.79 13.91
CA LYS A 675 3.73 25.59 15.02
C LYS A 675 5.22 25.84 14.89
N TYR A 676 6.01 24.80 14.63
CA TYR A 676 7.46 24.95 14.48
C TYR A 676 7.85 25.59 13.14
N SER A 677 7.10 25.33 12.05
CA SER A 677 7.34 26.04 10.78
C SER A 677 7.04 27.53 10.88
N PHE A 678 6.12 27.95 11.77
CA PHE A 678 5.89 29.37 12.06
C PHE A 678 7.12 30.03 12.71
N LEU A 679 7.86 29.32 13.57
CA LEU A 679 9.10 29.84 14.16
C LEU A 679 10.18 30.03 13.09
N ALA A 680 10.30 29.11 12.14
CA ALA A 680 11.19 29.28 11.00
C ALA A 680 10.78 30.47 10.10
N GLU A 681 9.49 30.67 9.84
CA GLU A 681 9.03 31.85 9.10
C GLU A 681 9.30 33.17 9.86
N LYS A 682 9.29 33.18 11.20
CA LYS A 682 9.71 34.35 11.99
C LYS A 682 11.18 34.69 11.79
N ILE A 683 12.04 33.68 11.66
CA ILE A 683 13.47 33.89 11.36
C ILE A 683 13.64 34.49 9.97
N ILE A 684 12.91 33.99 8.98
CA ILE A 684 13.06 34.40 7.58
C ILE A 684 12.43 35.78 7.32
N HIS A 685 11.25 36.07 7.88
CA HIS A 685 10.44 37.25 7.55
C HIS A 685 10.20 38.23 8.71
N GLY A 686 10.63 37.89 9.93
CA GLY A 686 10.40 38.68 11.14
C GLY A 686 8.99 38.55 11.71
N ASN A 687 7.99 39.14 11.03
CA ASN A 687 6.60 39.18 11.51
C ASN A 687 5.60 38.54 10.50
N PRO A 688 5.69 37.22 10.26
CA PRO A 688 4.76 36.51 9.37
C PRO A 688 3.34 36.44 9.95
N SER A 689 2.34 36.43 9.06
CA SER A 689 0.92 36.32 9.44
C SER A 689 0.47 34.91 9.86
N GLY A 690 1.27 33.89 9.53
CA GLY A 690 0.96 32.48 9.80
C GLY A 690 0.14 31.77 8.69
N ILE A 691 -0.36 32.51 7.70
CA ILE A 691 -1.17 31.91 6.62
C ILE A 691 -0.35 31.00 5.71
N ASP A 692 0.88 31.42 5.40
CA ASP A 692 1.74 30.74 4.42
C ASP A 692 2.09 29.32 4.87
N ASN A 693 2.59 29.19 6.10
CA ASN A 693 2.92 27.90 6.69
C ASN A 693 1.67 27.10 7.08
N ALA A 694 0.54 27.74 7.41
CA ALA A 694 -0.72 27.02 7.62
C ALA A 694 -1.20 26.34 6.34
N VAL A 695 -1.26 27.05 5.23
CA VAL A 695 -1.64 26.46 3.93
C VAL A 695 -0.66 25.38 3.50
N ALA A 696 0.64 25.60 3.66
CA ALA A 696 1.65 24.60 3.35
C ALA A 696 1.53 23.34 4.24
N THR A 697 1.12 23.49 5.50
CA THR A 697 0.99 22.37 6.43
C THR A 697 -0.30 21.58 6.22
N PHE A 698 -1.44 22.28 6.17
CA PHE A 698 -2.76 21.63 6.16
C PHE A 698 -3.27 21.33 4.74
N GLY A 699 -2.76 22.02 3.72
CA GLY A 699 -3.29 21.89 2.37
C GLY A 699 -4.69 22.48 2.22
N GLY A 700 -5.41 22.05 1.19
CA GLY A 700 -6.74 22.54 0.85
C GLY A 700 -6.72 24.04 0.57
N ALA A 701 -7.78 24.72 0.99
CA ALA A 701 -7.83 26.17 1.08
C ALA A 701 -8.29 26.63 2.46
N VAL A 702 -7.89 27.85 2.82
CA VAL A 702 -8.22 28.48 4.08
C VAL A 702 -8.84 29.85 3.82
N LEU A 703 -9.89 30.16 4.57
CA LEU A 703 -10.39 31.51 4.74
C LEU A 703 -9.62 32.16 5.88
N TYR A 704 -8.87 33.21 5.56
CA TYR A 704 -8.11 33.99 6.53
C TYR A 704 -8.79 35.34 6.71
N LYS A 705 -9.06 35.71 7.96
CA LYS A 705 -9.45 37.06 8.36
C LYS A 705 -8.54 37.44 9.52
N LYS A 706 -8.04 38.68 9.58
CA LYS A 706 -7.04 39.12 10.58
C LYS A 706 -7.24 38.49 11.97
N GLY A 707 -6.37 37.55 12.35
CA GLY A 707 -6.41 36.82 13.63
C GLY A 707 -7.21 35.49 13.66
N SER A 708 -7.82 35.06 12.55
CA SER A 708 -8.62 33.84 12.44
C SER A 708 -8.37 33.11 11.12
N MET A 709 -8.31 31.78 11.19
CA MET A 709 -8.13 30.89 10.04
C MET A 709 -9.18 29.78 10.09
N GLU A 710 -9.95 29.65 9.01
CA GLU A 710 -11.00 28.64 8.86
C GLU A 710 -10.71 27.77 7.62
N PRO A 711 -10.46 26.45 7.77
CA PRO A 711 -10.32 25.55 6.63
C PRO A 711 -11.61 25.46 5.82
N LEU A 712 -11.51 25.61 4.49
CA LEU A 712 -12.64 25.43 3.58
C LEU A 712 -12.81 23.94 3.27
N LYS A 713 -13.87 23.34 3.82
CA LYS A 713 -14.25 21.95 3.55
C LYS A 713 -14.96 21.85 2.19
N GLY A 714 -14.80 20.71 1.51
CA GLY A 714 -15.50 20.43 0.25
C GLY A 714 -14.82 20.98 -1.01
N LEU A 715 -13.69 21.69 -0.89
CA LEU A 715 -12.94 22.14 -2.04
C LEU A 715 -12.32 20.97 -2.79
N ARG A 716 -12.73 20.76 -4.05
CA ARG A 716 -12.01 19.88 -4.98
C ARG A 716 -10.74 20.60 -5.49
N PRO A 717 -9.64 19.89 -5.77
CA PRO A 717 -8.47 20.51 -6.40
C PRO A 717 -8.82 21.07 -7.78
N PHE A 718 -8.54 22.36 -7.99
CA PHE A 718 -8.76 23.05 -9.27
C PHE A 718 -7.48 23.13 -10.08
N ARG A 719 -7.57 22.96 -11.40
CA ARG A 719 -6.42 23.08 -12.30
C ARG A 719 -6.16 24.55 -12.65
N PHE A 720 -4.91 24.96 -12.55
CA PHE A 720 -4.47 26.31 -12.90
C PHE A 720 -3.21 26.25 -13.74
N LEU A 721 -3.05 27.25 -14.62
CA LEU A 721 -1.75 27.66 -15.14
C LEU A 721 -1.26 28.84 -14.31
N LEU A 722 -0.13 28.66 -13.64
CA LEU A 722 0.56 29.69 -12.90
C LEU A 722 1.60 30.35 -13.78
N THR A 723 1.48 31.65 -14.02
CA THR A 723 2.38 32.39 -14.90
C THR A 723 3.19 33.41 -14.10
N ASN A 724 4.49 33.19 -13.99
CA ASN A 724 5.45 34.14 -13.43
C ASN A 724 5.91 35.12 -14.52
N THR A 725 5.56 36.40 -14.36
CA THR A 725 5.93 37.46 -15.30
C THR A 725 7.40 37.85 -15.23
N LYS A 726 8.14 37.38 -14.22
CA LYS A 726 9.53 37.76 -13.90
C LYS A 726 9.75 39.24 -13.61
N VAL A 727 8.67 40.02 -13.49
CA VAL A 727 8.73 41.42 -13.06
C VAL A 727 8.88 41.46 -11.55
N ALA A 728 10.01 42.02 -11.10
CA ALA A 728 10.29 42.27 -9.69
C ALA A 728 9.28 43.25 -9.10
N ARG A 729 8.94 43.05 -7.83
CA ARG A 729 7.96 43.87 -7.10
C ARG A 729 8.35 44.02 -5.64
N ASP A 730 7.99 45.17 -5.06
CA ASP A 730 8.03 45.37 -3.61
C ASP A 730 6.62 45.35 -3.04
N THR A 731 6.32 44.32 -2.24
CA THR A 731 5.02 44.15 -1.57
C THR A 731 4.70 45.34 -0.66
N LYS A 732 5.70 45.92 0.03
CA LYS A 732 5.47 47.06 0.94
C LYS A 732 4.97 48.28 0.16
N THR A 733 5.60 48.56 -0.97
CA THR A 733 5.18 49.64 -1.89
C THR A 733 3.76 49.42 -2.41
N GLN A 734 3.39 48.22 -2.83
CA GLN A 734 2.02 47.95 -3.32
C GLN A 734 0.97 48.16 -2.23
N VAL A 735 1.23 47.69 -1.00
CA VAL A 735 0.33 47.93 0.14
C VAL A 735 0.23 49.43 0.46
N ALA A 736 1.34 50.17 0.42
CA ALA A 736 1.34 51.62 0.62
C ALA A 736 0.54 52.36 -0.45
N ASN A 737 0.62 51.94 -1.71
CA ASN A 737 -0.16 52.54 -2.81
C ASN A 737 -1.66 52.38 -2.60
N VAL A 738 -2.12 51.20 -2.17
CA VAL A 738 -3.52 50.97 -1.83
C VAL A 738 -3.92 51.86 -0.64
N ARG A 739 -3.05 52.01 0.36
CA ARG A 739 -3.30 52.90 1.50
C ARG A 739 -3.48 54.36 1.10
N ILE A 740 -2.60 54.88 0.24
CA ILE A 740 -2.70 56.25 -0.28
C ILE A 740 -4.03 56.46 -1.01
N LYS A 741 -4.46 55.51 -1.84
CA LYS A 741 -5.77 55.59 -2.52
C LYS A 741 -6.93 55.48 -1.54
N PHE A 742 -6.85 54.61 -0.53
CA PHE A 742 -7.87 54.46 0.49
C PHE A 742 -8.07 55.76 1.28
N ASP A 743 -6.98 56.39 1.70
CA ASP A 743 -7.03 57.66 2.44
C ASP A 743 -7.56 58.81 1.56
N LYS A 744 -7.25 58.80 0.26
CA LYS A 744 -7.70 59.83 -0.70
C LYS A 744 -9.17 59.68 -1.12
N TYR A 745 -9.65 58.45 -1.30
CA TYR A 745 -11.00 58.15 -1.81
C TYR A 745 -11.70 57.05 -0.98
N PRO A 746 -11.93 57.26 0.32
CA PRO A 746 -12.34 56.20 1.24
C PRO A 746 -13.67 55.55 0.87
N GLY A 747 -14.67 56.32 0.43
CA GLY A 747 -15.97 55.76 0.02
C GLY A 747 -15.86 54.82 -1.18
N ILE A 748 -15.12 55.23 -2.22
CA ILE A 748 -14.93 54.43 -3.44
C ILE A 748 -14.11 53.17 -3.13
N ILE A 749 -12.97 53.32 -2.46
CA ILE A 749 -12.10 52.18 -2.17
C ILE A 749 -12.80 51.21 -1.22
N LYS A 750 -13.55 51.69 -0.22
CA LYS A 750 -14.33 50.82 0.66
C LYS A 750 -15.35 49.99 -0.13
N SER A 751 -16.09 50.59 -1.07
CA SER A 751 -17.02 49.84 -1.92
C SER A 751 -16.32 48.78 -2.78
N ILE A 752 -15.10 49.06 -3.26
CA ILE A 752 -14.29 48.06 -3.98
C ILE A 752 -13.87 46.92 -3.05
N LEU A 753 -13.43 47.23 -1.83
CA LEU A 753 -13.05 46.23 -0.82
C LEU A 753 -14.25 45.36 -0.41
N ASP A 754 -15.43 45.97 -0.22
CA ASP A 754 -16.68 45.28 0.07
C ASP A 754 -17.09 44.36 -1.11
N ALA A 755 -16.87 44.79 -2.36
CA ALA A 755 -17.10 43.95 -3.52
C ALA A 755 -16.14 42.73 -3.57
N ILE A 756 -14.85 42.92 -3.25
CA ILE A 756 -13.88 41.81 -3.13
C ILE A 756 -14.27 40.86 -2.00
N GLN A 757 -14.82 41.39 -0.90
CA GLN A 757 -15.38 40.56 0.17
C GLN A 757 -16.51 39.68 -0.35
N ASN A 758 -17.48 40.27 -1.04
CA ASN A 758 -18.62 39.55 -1.59
C ASN A 758 -18.20 38.44 -2.56
N ILE A 759 -17.12 38.63 -3.33
CA ILE A 759 -16.52 37.57 -4.15
C ILE A 759 -16.04 36.39 -3.29
N SER A 760 -15.31 36.67 -2.21
CA SER A 760 -14.79 35.63 -1.31
C SER A 760 -15.91 34.89 -0.60
N ASP A 761 -16.92 35.61 -0.12
CA ASP A 761 -18.09 35.03 0.56
C ASP A 761 -18.97 34.21 -0.40
N HIS A 762 -19.13 34.69 -1.65
CA HIS A 762 -19.85 33.95 -2.69
C HIS A 762 -19.12 32.66 -3.08
N PHE A 763 -17.80 32.72 -3.27
CA PHE A 763 -16.99 31.53 -3.55
C PHE A 763 -17.14 30.49 -2.42
N LYS A 764 -17.05 30.92 -1.16
CA LYS A 764 -17.28 30.03 0.00
C LYS A 764 -18.67 29.40 -0.01
N THR A 765 -19.70 30.19 -0.31
CA THR A 765 -21.10 29.73 -0.29
C THR A 765 -21.35 28.66 -1.36
N VAL A 766 -20.87 28.89 -2.58
CA VAL A 766 -21.05 27.92 -3.68
C VAL A 766 -20.30 26.62 -3.43
N LEU A 767 -19.10 26.68 -2.85
CA LEU A 767 -18.35 25.47 -2.47
C LEU A 767 -19.07 24.58 -1.46
N ILE A 768 -19.89 25.16 -0.57
CA ILE A 768 -20.61 24.41 0.48
C ILE A 768 -21.92 23.82 -0.05
N ASN A 769 -22.58 24.50 -1.00
CA ASN A 769 -23.98 24.24 -1.34
C ASN A 769 -24.21 23.60 -2.72
N GLU A 770 -23.24 23.62 -3.63
CA GLU A 770 -23.41 23.12 -5.00
C GLU A 770 -22.57 21.86 -5.26
N ASP A 771 -23.21 20.74 -5.59
CA ASP A 771 -22.53 19.50 -6.00
C ASP A 771 -22.20 19.45 -7.52
N ASN A 772 -22.62 20.46 -8.30
CA ASN A 772 -22.44 20.48 -9.74
C ASN A 772 -21.14 21.18 -10.17
N ASN A 773 -20.15 20.38 -10.58
CA ASN A 773 -18.84 20.86 -11.05
C ASN A 773 -18.92 21.88 -12.20
N ILE A 774 -19.91 21.79 -13.09
CA ILE A 774 -20.03 22.70 -14.25
C ILE A 774 -20.44 24.10 -13.78
N THR A 775 -21.38 24.18 -12.83
CA THR A 775 -21.82 25.43 -12.22
C THR A 775 -20.68 26.06 -11.43
N GLN A 776 -19.89 25.26 -10.70
CA GLN A 776 -18.72 25.73 -9.96
C GLN A 776 -17.64 26.31 -10.90
N ASP A 777 -17.35 25.65 -12.02
CA ASP A 777 -16.31 26.09 -12.96
C ASP A 777 -16.68 27.42 -13.63
N THR A 778 -17.93 27.55 -14.09
CA THR A 778 -18.41 28.78 -14.74
C THR A 778 -18.42 29.95 -13.76
N MET A 779 -18.88 29.72 -12.53
CA MET A 779 -18.84 30.73 -11.46
C MET A 779 -17.40 31.15 -11.13
N LEU A 780 -16.46 30.20 -11.06
CA LEU A 780 -15.07 30.49 -10.77
C LEU A 780 -14.42 31.35 -11.88
N GLU A 781 -14.74 31.10 -13.15
CA GLU A 781 -14.32 31.93 -14.29
C GLU A 781 -14.77 33.39 -14.10
N ASP A 782 -16.05 33.61 -13.78
CA ASP A 782 -16.61 34.95 -13.54
C ASP A 782 -15.97 35.66 -12.34
N LEU A 783 -15.83 34.96 -11.21
CA LEU A 783 -15.22 35.53 -10.00
C LEU A 783 -13.74 35.90 -10.22
N ILE A 784 -13.02 35.13 -11.03
CA ILE A 784 -11.62 35.41 -11.37
C ILE A 784 -11.51 36.74 -12.11
N ASP A 785 -12.35 36.95 -13.11
CA ASP A 785 -12.35 38.18 -13.89
C ASP A 785 -12.78 39.39 -13.05
N LEU A 786 -13.89 39.26 -12.31
CA LEU A 786 -14.39 40.32 -11.43
C LEU A 786 -13.33 40.73 -10.41
N ASN A 787 -12.68 39.77 -9.73
CA ASN A 787 -11.66 40.09 -8.75
C ASN A 787 -10.45 40.78 -9.40
N HIS A 788 -10.05 40.37 -10.59
CA HIS A 788 -8.93 41.02 -11.28
C HIS A 788 -9.21 42.51 -11.57
N TYR A 789 -10.38 42.85 -12.09
CA TYR A 789 -10.74 44.24 -12.37
C TYR A 789 -10.81 45.09 -11.09
N LEU A 790 -11.36 44.54 -10.00
CA LEU A 790 -11.42 45.23 -8.71
C LEU A 790 -10.03 45.48 -8.15
N VAL A 791 -9.15 44.48 -8.18
CA VAL A 791 -7.78 44.62 -7.66
C VAL A 791 -6.93 45.53 -8.54
N ASN A 792 -7.13 45.54 -9.87
CA ASN A 792 -6.54 46.57 -10.73
C ASN A 792 -7.02 47.98 -10.37
N SER A 793 -8.29 48.15 -10.02
CA SER A 793 -8.85 49.44 -9.59
C SER A 793 -8.21 49.96 -8.29
N LEU A 794 -7.77 49.05 -7.40
CA LEU A 794 -6.96 49.39 -6.23
C LEU A 794 -5.56 49.92 -6.59
N GLY A 795 -5.13 49.86 -7.85
CA GLY A 795 -3.85 50.40 -8.32
C GLY A 795 -2.66 49.45 -8.19
N VAL A 796 -2.91 48.16 -8.01
CA VAL A 796 -1.86 47.13 -7.90
C VAL A 796 -1.78 46.26 -9.16
N GLY A 797 -2.42 46.69 -10.25
CA GLY A 797 -2.26 46.06 -11.57
C GLY A 797 -0.86 46.27 -12.16
N HIS A 798 -0.59 45.64 -13.30
CA HIS A 798 0.63 45.86 -14.08
C HIS A 798 0.41 45.41 -15.52
N SER A 799 1.00 46.12 -16.49
CA SER A 799 0.82 45.82 -17.92
C SER A 799 1.18 44.39 -18.30
N THR A 800 2.18 43.78 -17.65
CA THR A 800 2.52 42.36 -17.88
C THR A 800 1.47 41.39 -17.35
N LEU A 801 0.77 41.71 -16.26
CA LEU A 801 -0.34 40.91 -15.75
C LEU A 801 -1.55 41.00 -16.68
N ASP A 802 -1.84 42.21 -17.18
CA ASP A 802 -2.89 42.44 -18.18
C ASP A 802 -2.55 41.69 -19.48
N ARG A 803 -1.28 41.70 -19.90
CA ARG A 803 -0.78 40.95 -21.05
C ARG A 803 -0.98 39.44 -20.90
N VAL A 804 -0.78 38.88 -19.71
CA VAL A 804 -1.08 37.45 -19.46
C VAL A 804 -2.56 37.18 -19.70
N ARG A 805 -3.46 38.04 -19.21
CA ARG A 805 -4.91 37.87 -19.41
C ARG A 805 -5.31 37.98 -20.87
N GLU A 806 -4.78 38.96 -21.59
CA GLU A 806 -5.03 39.13 -23.03
C GLU A 806 -4.70 37.86 -23.80
N ILE A 807 -3.53 37.26 -23.51
CA ILE A 807 -3.10 36.03 -24.19
C ILE A 807 -4.00 34.87 -23.81
N THR A 808 -4.31 34.67 -22.52
CA THR A 808 -5.13 33.52 -22.10
C THR A 808 -6.58 33.62 -22.57
N ALA A 809 -7.12 34.84 -22.66
CA ALA A 809 -8.47 35.11 -23.14
C ALA A 809 -8.67 34.71 -24.62
N GLN A 810 -7.62 34.80 -25.45
CA GLN A 810 -7.66 34.33 -26.85
C GLN A 810 -7.94 32.82 -26.96
N PHE A 811 -7.71 32.07 -25.89
CA PHE A 811 -7.97 30.63 -25.80
C PHE A 811 -9.18 30.31 -24.91
N GLY A 812 -9.98 31.32 -24.55
CA GLY A 812 -11.15 31.17 -23.68
C GLY A 812 -10.79 30.83 -22.22
N LEU A 813 -9.62 31.25 -21.75
CA LEU A 813 -9.16 31.00 -20.38
C LEU A 813 -9.13 32.30 -19.56
N HIS A 814 -9.63 32.20 -18.33
CA HIS A 814 -9.80 33.32 -17.41
C HIS A 814 -8.62 33.42 -16.45
N SER A 815 -8.10 34.63 -16.27
CA SER A 815 -6.84 34.88 -15.56
C SER A 815 -6.95 36.05 -14.62
N LYS A 816 -6.22 35.99 -13.50
CA LYS A 816 -6.07 37.09 -12.55
C LYS A 816 -4.68 37.15 -11.96
N LEU A 817 -4.28 38.31 -11.46
CA LEU A 817 -3.09 38.43 -10.62
C LEU A 817 -3.25 37.64 -9.31
N THR A 818 -2.14 37.25 -8.68
CA THR A 818 -2.14 36.66 -7.33
C THR A 818 -1.04 37.27 -6.46
N GLY A 819 -1.37 37.51 -5.18
CA GLY A 819 -0.49 38.16 -4.22
C GLY A 819 -0.47 39.68 -4.38
N ALA A 820 0.71 40.29 -4.22
CA ALA A 820 0.87 41.73 -4.06
C ALA A 820 0.53 42.59 -5.29
N GLY A 821 0.42 42.02 -6.49
CA GLY A 821 0.28 42.80 -7.73
C GLY A 821 1.59 43.51 -8.16
N GLY A 822 1.51 44.47 -9.08
CA GLY A 822 2.66 45.23 -9.59
C GLY A 822 3.68 44.42 -10.39
N GLY A 823 3.30 43.24 -10.89
CA GLY A 823 4.21 42.22 -11.45
C GLY A 823 3.99 40.86 -10.78
N GLY A 824 5.04 40.05 -10.66
CA GLY A 824 4.96 38.73 -10.03
C GLY A 824 4.14 37.72 -10.82
N CYS A 825 3.22 37.01 -10.17
CA CYS A 825 2.49 35.89 -10.77
C CYS A 825 1.01 36.19 -11.07
N ALA A 826 0.50 35.51 -12.10
CA ALA A 826 -0.92 35.39 -12.43
C ALA A 826 -1.39 33.93 -12.36
N LEU A 827 -2.65 33.73 -12.01
CA LEU A 827 -3.37 32.46 -12.02
C LEU A 827 -4.35 32.45 -13.19
N THR A 828 -4.26 31.45 -14.04
CA THR A 828 -5.21 31.17 -15.12
C THR A 828 -5.97 29.89 -14.79
N PHE A 829 -7.29 29.96 -14.68
CA PHE A 829 -8.10 28.77 -14.39
C PHE A 829 -8.22 27.88 -15.63
N ILE A 830 -8.13 26.57 -15.42
CA ILE A 830 -8.29 25.54 -16.46
C ILE A 830 -9.48 24.67 -16.07
N ARG A 831 -10.65 24.97 -16.64
CA ARG A 831 -11.86 24.14 -16.48
C ARG A 831 -11.64 22.70 -16.94
N ASP A 832 -12.46 21.79 -16.42
CA ASP A 832 -12.42 20.40 -16.86
C ASP A 832 -12.84 20.29 -18.34
N GLY A 833 -12.10 19.46 -19.10
CA GLY A 833 -12.35 19.23 -20.53
C GLY A 833 -11.54 20.10 -21.50
N VAL A 834 -10.77 21.10 -21.04
CA VAL A 834 -9.87 21.85 -21.94
C VAL A 834 -8.84 20.91 -22.57
N PRO A 835 -8.73 20.85 -23.92
CA PRO A 835 -7.78 19.97 -24.60
C PRO A 835 -6.32 20.29 -24.24
N ARG A 836 -5.48 19.25 -24.14
CA ARG A 836 -4.05 19.40 -23.85
C ARG A 836 -3.35 20.30 -24.87
N ALA A 837 -3.74 20.22 -26.15
CA ALA A 837 -3.18 21.04 -27.22
C ALA A 837 -3.39 22.54 -26.97
N THR A 838 -4.56 22.94 -26.44
CA THR A 838 -4.85 24.34 -26.08
C THR A 838 -3.94 24.82 -24.96
N ILE A 839 -3.73 24.00 -23.93
CA ILE A 839 -2.86 24.33 -22.79
C ILE A 839 -1.41 24.53 -23.26
N GLU A 840 -0.89 23.63 -24.10
CA GLU A 840 0.47 23.77 -24.64
C GLU A 840 0.60 24.99 -25.57
N ALA A 841 -0.44 25.34 -26.35
CA ALA A 841 -0.45 26.53 -27.19
C ALA A 841 -0.43 27.84 -26.36
N VAL A 842 -1.20 27.90 -25.28
CA VAL A 842 -1.20 29.03 -24.33
C VAL A 842 0.17 29.17 -23.67
N LYS A 843 0.73 28.07 -23.14
CA LYS A 843 2.07 28.06 -22.53
C LYS A 843 3.14 28.55 -23.49
N LYS A 844 3.08 28.12 -24.76
CA LYS A 844 4.00 28.59 -25.81
C LYS A 844 3.86 30.10 -26.04
N SER A 845 2.62 30.59 -26.13
CA SER A 845 2.34 32.03 -26.35
C SER A 845 2.83 32.91 -25.20
N LEU A 846 2.64 32.46 -23.96
CA LEU A 846 3.15 33.14 -22.76
C LEU A 846 4.69 33.10 -22.68
N SER A 847 5.29 31.96 -23.03
CA SER A 847 6.75 31.79 -23.04
C SER A 847 7.43 32.71 -24.08
N LEU A 848 6.76 32.97 -25.22
CA LEU A 848 7.24 33.94 -26.23
C LEU A 848 7.30 35.38 -25.71
N GLN A 849 6.58 35.71 -24.63
CA GLN A 849 6.68 37.00 -23.94
C GLN A 849 7.76 37.00 -22.84
N GLY A 850 8.51 35.91 -22.68
CA GLY A 850 9.52 35.75 -21.63
C GLY A 850 8.97 35.33 -20.27
N PHE A 851 7.69 34.98 -20.19
CA PHE A 851 7.06 34.51 -18.95
C PHE A 851 7.35 33.03 -18.68
N GLU A 852 7.34 32.65 -17.41
CA GLU A 852 7.45 31.25 -16.97
C GLU A 852 6.09 30.70 -16.59
N CYS A 853 5.73 29.53 -17.12
CA CYS A 853 4.41 28.93 -16.91
C CYS A 853 4.50 27.54 -16.29
N PHE A 854 3.73 27.32 -15.23
CA PHE A 854 3.65 26.07 -14.50
C PHE A 854 2.19 25.61 -14.43
N GLU A 855 1.89 24.43 -14.95
CA GLU A 855 0.59 23.82 -14.72
C GLU A 855 0.57 23.17 -13.34
N THR A 856 -0.49 23.42 -12.57
CA THR A 856 -0.56 22.96 -11.19
C THR A 856 -2.01 22.78 -10.72
N LEU A 857 -2.16 22.20 -9.54
CA LEU A 857 -3.43 22.09 -8.83
C LEU A 857 -3.42 23.04 -7.65
N VAL A 858 -4.55 23.69 -7.41
CA VAL A 858 -4.80 24.51 -6.22
C VAL A 858 -5.84 23.84 -5.34
N GLY A 859 -5.59 23.73 -4.04
CA GLY A 859 -6.46 23.02 -3.09
C GLY A 859 -6.06 21.57 -2.84
N GLY A 860 -4.79 21.21 -3.11
CA GLY A 860 -4.25 19.87 -2.92
C GLY A 860 -3.86 19.53 -1.47
N HIS A 861 -3.07 18.48 -1.29
CA HIS A 861 -2.63 18.04 0.04
C HIS A 861 -1.52 18.93 0.63
N GLY A 862 -1.53 19.07 1.96
CA GLY A 862 -0.52 19.79 2.76
C GLY A 862 0.78 19.00 2.95
N ALA A 863 1.38 19.09 4.13
CA ALA A 863 2.61 18.39 4.47
C ALA A 863 2.47 16.88 4.30
N GLY A 864 3.41 16.27 3.57
CA GLY A 864 3.46 14.85 3.29
C GLY A 864 4.83 14.26 3.61
N ALA A 865 4.87 13.02 4.06
CA ALA A 865 6.11 12.30 4.29
C ALA A 865 6.01 10.82 3.95
N LEU A 866 7.14 10.18 3.71
CA LEU A 866 7.25 8.74 3.59
C LEU A 866 8.63 8.26 4.02
N ASN A 867 8.67 7.00 4.42
CA ASN A 867 9.90 6.29 4.73
C ASN A 867 10.51 5.73 3.43
N THR A 868 11.81 5.94 3.23
CA THR A 868 12.55 5.42 2.07
C THR A 868 13.51 4.26 2.36
N ASN A 869 13.64 3.76 3.59
CA ASN A 869 14.51 2.64 4.04
C ASN A 869 15.29 1.93 2.91
N ASP A 870 16.57 2.30 2.75
CA ASP A 870 17.57 1.83 1.77
C ASP A 870 17.25 1.98 0.27
N THR A 871 16.13 2.57 -0.12
CA THR A 871 15.69 2.65 -1.53
C THR A 871 16.07 3.93 -2.26
N MET A 872 16.57 4.94 -1.54
CA MET A 872 17.00 6.21 -2.12
C MET A 872 18.14 6.76 -1.26
N THR A 873 19.23 7.15 -1.91
CA THR A 873 20.37 7.86 -1.30
C THR A 873 20.21 9.37 -1.46
N ALA A 874 20.98 10.14 -0.69
CA ALA A 874 21.05 11.60 -0.83
C ALA A 874 21.46 12.02 -2.25
N GLN A 875 22.41 11.30 -2.87
CA GLN A 875 22.83 11.54 -4.24
C GLN A 875 21.69 11.27 -5.24
N GLU A 876 21.00 10.13 -5.12
CA GLU A 876 19.87 9.81 -6.00
C GLU A 876 18.73 10.85 -5.86
N PHE A 877 18.49 11.38 -4.66
CA PHE A 877 17.54 12.48 -4.45
C PHE A 877 17.91 13.74 -5.27
N MET A 878 19.20 14.03 -5.41
CA MET A 878 19.65 15.20 -6.16
C MET A 878 19.60 15.00 -7.68
N GLU A 879 19.76 13.76 -8.15
CA GLU A 879 19.84 13.43 -9.58
C GLU A 879 18.48 13.21 -10.25
N VAL A 880 17.44 12.80 -9.50
CA VAL A 880 16.11 12.59 -10.09
C VAL A 880 15.39 13.91 -10.41
N GLY A 881 14.66 13.93 -11.52
CA GLY A 881 13.81 15.07 -11.88
C GLY A 881 12.66 15.27 -10.89
N LEU A 882 12.23 16.52 -10.68
CA LEU A 882 11.19 16.86 -9.71
C LEU A 882 9.86 16.11 -9.96
N GLU A 883 9.52 15.86 -11.22
CA GLU A 883 8.33 15.10 -11.63
C GLU A 883 8.29 13.68 -11.06
N TRP A 884 9.46 13.10 -10.75
CA TRP A 884 9.55 11.78 -10.12
C TRP A 884 8.89 11.77 -8.73
N TYR A 885 8.95 12.89 -8.00
CA TYR A 885 8.38 13.00 -6.67
C TYR A 885 6.85 13.12 -6.67
N ASP A 886 6.29 13.69 -7.73
CA ASP A 886 4.84 13.80 -7.92
C ASP A 886 4.21 12.45 -8.25
N GLY A 887 4.94 11.55 -8.91
CA GLY A 887 4.50 10.19 -9.23
C GLY A 887 4.53 9.21 -8.04
N ILE A 888 4.65 9.68 -6.81
CA ILE A 888 4.77 8.85 -5.61
C ILE A 888 3.39 8.65 -4.95
N ASP A 889 2.81 7.45 -5.06
CA ASP A 889 1.52 7.16 -4.39
C ASP A 889 1.64 6.89 -2.88
N SER A 890 2.87 6.74 -2.38
CA SER A 890 3.11 6.33 -0.99
C SER A 890 3.25 7.51 -0.02
N TRP A 891 2.94 8.73 -0.45
CA TRP A 891 2.92 9.90 0.43
C TRP A 891 1.89 9.69 1.54
N ARG A 892 2.29 9.95 2.78
CA ARG A 892 1.39 10.07 3.93
C ARG A 892 1.26 11.54 4.26
N TYR A 893 0.07 12.09 4.01
CA TYR A 893 -0.25 13.46 4.38
C TYR A 893 -0.78 13.51 5.81
N PHE A 894 -0.41 14.56 6.54
CA PHE A 894 -0.78 14.72 7.95
C PHE A 894 -2.16 15.36 8.14
N ALA A 895 -2.65 16.09 7.12
CA ALA A 895 -3.95 16.76 7.11
C ALA A 895 -4.87 16.18 6.04
#